data_AF-B8CRH3-F1
#
_entry.id   AF-B8CRH3-F1
#
_cell.length_a   1.000
_cell.length_b   1.000
_cell.length_c   1.000
_cell.angle_alpha   90.00
_cell.angle_beta   90.00
_cell.angle_gamma   90.00
#
_symmetry.space_group_name_H-M   'P 1'
#
loop_
_entity.id
_entity.type
_entity.pdbx_description
1 polymer ?
#
loop_
_entity_poly.entity_id
_entity_poly.type
_entity_poly.pdbx_seq_one_letter_code
_entity_poly.pdbx_strand_id
1 'polypeptide(L)'
;MMKFFNLSATSKALLTAGVLSLAVSGCSGDDGTNGEDGKPGPVGTPIGEVSNVIADITSASVSEDGFLTVNFNLSDANGAAVFGMQQTDIGALSFGRVGAATEITPPAEGEEPSTRQIWLSYFNKDKGDGHFTGSSYFNGASSECTDCFTDNEDGSYSITIDKAIDTLGKYDYKADATSGIYMAVKAKNNAETTMVDNAFYYWQPAADIAADKPLQILANENCQTCHRPGQDGALAMHGSKHQTEEACSFCHTDYNSYMKEDADGNAYEYDGSIKAMAHNIHNTSAFQDEEKDEDGNVIQAAGIYPQLASNCQTCHAPDDSLNLTDAWKADQDAATCTSCHTTAPGWHGEEGGDYDEAHQVCSNCHSADGYARGAERAHYTENTNAQAAETKVTFNSMTYSAATETIVANMTVTHGDDTITLAQIDPSPYVWGGYTSAIVFNGVVDDDFVVNYQKVGFDKFAKGANGSIDVTFTDAEFKVAEVMGTEGVKAAFSSQLHVCFSSKGVVEDCKVEEDGTVSNSGPYAVSDTAYFNVDGTVVTESPRVQHAEMVACQQCHTTDIKHRFSNDMDGCASCHNGTRDKKGTGSSNLAYIVHSKHYLSDSSGDLFFKKTECQACHGEDGYSLSKIAGDAAPVAFGKENLGKDADGKDIWGEQLVVSPQTAACVSCHQAPYGLNDATASHIQGMGGILVQEGAELTTLGVPASDYELLNVQETCSTCHKDDAILEAHSNWGSSY
;
A
#
# COMPACT_ATOMS: atom_id res chain seq x y z
N MET A 1 -29.80 39.18 69.61
CA MET A 1 -28.93 38.43 70.54
C MET A 1 -29.31 36.97 70.49
N MET A 2 -28.33 36.08 70.64
CA MET A 2 -28.40 34.60 70.60
C MET A 2 -28.36 34.03 69.17
N LYS A 3 -27.18 33.65 68.67
CA LYS A 3 -26.31 32.47 68.97
C LYS A 3 -26.78 31.21 68.22
N PHE A 4 -25.94 30.86 67.24
CA PHE A 4 -25.88 29.57 66.54
C PHE A 4 -25.71 28.41 67.52
N PHE A 5 -26.36 27.28 67.22
CA PHE A 5 -25.85 25.95 67.54
C PHE A 5 -25.78 25.12 66.26
N ASN A 6 -24.57 24.68 65.94
CA ASN A 6 -24.24 23.67 64.94
C ASN A 6 -24.65 22.29 65.44
N LEU A 7 -25.40 21.55 64.63
CA LEU A 7 -25.61 20.10 64.78
C LEU A 7 -24.94 19.40 63.59
N SER A 8 -24.16 18.36 63.87
CA SER A 8 -23.27 17.66 62.93
C SER A 8 -24.01 16.73 61.96
N ALA A 9 -23.36 16.47 60.82
CA ALA A 9 -23.87 15.75 59.65
C ALA A 9 -24.34 14.30 59.89
N THR A 10 -24.01 13.70 61.03
CA THR A 10 -24.36 12.32 61.37
C THR A 10 -25.78 12.16 61.94
N SER A 11 -26.45 13.27 62.30
CA SER A 11 -27.81 13.24 62.88
C SER A 11 -28.93 13.31 61.82
N LYS A 12 -28.59 13.49 60.54
CA LYS A 12 -29.56 13.55 59.42
C LYS A 12 -29.75 12.22 58.68
N ALA A 13 -28.93 11.21 58.95
CA ALA A 13 -28.92 9.95 58.19
C ALA A 13 -29.62 8.76 58.88
N LEU A 14 -30.14 8.92 60.10
CA LEU A 14 -30.62 7.80 60.94
C LEU A 14 -32.10 7.90 61.37
N LEU A 15 -32.88 8.81 60.78
CA LEU A 15 -34.29 9.03 61.11
C LEU A 15 -35.29 8.73 59.98
N THR A 16 -34.82 8.22 58.83
CA THR A 16 -35.67 7.87 57.69
C THR A 16 -35.75 6.37 57.39
N ALA A 17 -35.00 5.53 58.10
CA ALA A 17 -35.05 4.08 57.96
C ALA A 17 -35.58 3.43 59.24
N GLY A 18 -36.88 3.13 59.27
CA GLY A 18 -37.41 2.07 60.13
C GLY A 18 -38.21 2.49 61.36
N VAL A 19 -39.38 3.14 61.17
CA VAL A 19 -40.60 2.86 61.96
C VAL A 19 -41.79 3.32 61.13
N LEU A 20 -42.40 2.44 60.34
CA LEU A 20 -43.82 2.53 59.94
C LEU A 20 -44.24 1.30 59.12
N SER A 21 -44.11 0.14 59.75
CA SER A 21 -44.93 -1.02 59.42
C SER A 21 -45.92 -1.26 60.55
N LEU A 22 -47.20 -1.31 60.17
CA LEU A 22 -48.38 -1.81 60.91
C LEU A 22 -49.12 -0.82 61.84
N ALA A 23 -50.17 -0.20 61.28
CA ALA A 23 -51.57 -0.54 61.57
C ALA A 23 -52.51 0.65 61.93
N VAL A 24 -53.38 0.97 60.95
CA VAL A 24 -54.87 0.99 61.05
C VAL A 24 -55.62 2.34 60.96
N SER A 25 -56.35 2.40 59.84
CA SER A 25 -57.71 2.92 59.58
C SER A 25 -57.94 4.39 59.30
N GLY A 26 -58.41 4.64 58.06
CA GLY A 26 -59.40 5.68 57.81
C GLY A 26 -59.14 6.56 56.59
N CYS A 27 -59.17 5.99 55.39
CA CYS A 27 -59.70 6.68 54.20
C CYS A 27 -60.05 5.65 53.13
N SER A 28 -61.34 5.38 52.99
CA SER A 28 -61.93 4.69 51.85
C SER A 28 -61.96 5.64 50.66
N GLY A 29 -61.11 5.39 49.69
CA GLY A 29 -61.14 6.00 48.37
C GLY A 29 -60.36 5.11 47.43
N ASP A 30 -61.04 4.55 46.45
CA ASP A 30 -60.46 3.74 45.37
C ASP A 30 -59.71 4.72 44.45
N ASP A 31 -58.42 4.92 44.69
CA ASP A 31 -57.55 5.86 43.97
C ASP A 31 -56.97 5.29 42.67
N GLY A 32 -57.85 4.63 41.91
CA GLY A 32 -57.61 4.22 40.52
C GLY A 32 -56.60 3.08 40.38
N THR A 33 -56.74 2.31 39.30
CA THR A 33 -55.68 1.41 38.85
C THR A 33 -54.41 2.21 38.64
N ASN A 34 -53.28 1.78 39.23
CA ASN A 34 -51.95 2.23 38.82
C ASN A 34 -51.90 2.20 37.28
N GLY A 35 -51.54 3.33 36.66
CA GLY A 35 -51.27 3.35 35.23
C GLY A 35 -50.21 2.30 34.91
N GLU A 36 -50.28 1.72 33.72
CA GLU A 36 -49.21 0.82 33.26
C GLU A 36 -47.86 1.53 33.39
N ASP A 37 -46.84 0.82 33.87
CA ASP A 37 -45.48 1.33 33.89
C ASP A 37 -45.12 1.81 32.48
N GLY A 38 -44.52 3.01 32.39
CA GLY A 38 -44.07 3.54 31.11
C GLY A 38 -43.11 2.54 30.45
N LYS A 39 -43.22 2.38 29.13
CA LYS A 39 -42.29 1.54 28.37
C LYS A 39 -40.84 1.94 28.72
N PRO A 40 -39.94 0.97 28.98
CA PRO A 40 -38.52 1.27 29.10
C PRO A 40 -38.06 2.12 27.92
N GLY A 41 -37.24 3.14 28.17
CA GLY A 41 -36.65 3.93 27.10
C GLY A 41 -35.65 3.10 26.29
N PRO A 42 -35.26 3.58 25.09
CA PRO A 42 -34.27 2.91 24.27
C PRO A 42 -32.96 2.71 25.02
N VAL A 43 -32.28 1.60 24.74
CA VAL A 43 -31.00 1.22 25.36
C VAL A 43 -29.89 1.37 24.31
N GLY A 44 -28.95 2.26 24.57
CA GLY A 44 -27.81 2.51 23.68
C GLY A 44 -27.63 3.99 23.35
N THR A 45 -26.87 4.25 22.28
CA THR A 45 -26.62 5.59 21.74
C THR A 45 -27.39 5.75 20.43
N PRO A 46 -28.09 6.88 20.19
CA PRO A 46 -28.72 7.12 18.90
C PRO A 46 -27.68 7.12 17.77
N ILE A 47 -28.01 6.55 16.61
CA ILE A 47 -27.11 6.50 15.45
C ILE A 47 -26.62 7.90 15.01
N GLY A 48 -27.41 8.94 15.26
CA GLY A 48 -27.02 10.33 14.99
C GLY A 48 -25.85 10.85 15.85
N GLU A 49 -25.58 10.24 17.01
CA GLU A 49 -24.59 10.72 17.98
C GLU A 49 -23.26 9.96 17.94
N VAL A 50 -23.17 8.89 17.15
CA VAL A 50 -21.94 8.10 17.01
C VAL A 50 -21.10 8.58 15.82
N SER A 51 -19.80 8.28 15.86
CA SER A 51 -18.86 8.54 14.77
C SER A 51 -18.53 7.29 13.94
N ASN A 52 -18.93 6.11 14.42
CA ASN A 52 -18.71 4.83 13.77
C ASN A 52 -19.86 3.88 14.14
N VAL A 53 -20.16 2.94 13.25
CA VAL A 53 -21.10 1.84 13.45
C VAL A 53 -20.41 0.53 13.07
N ILE A 54 -20.71 -0.53 13.81
CA ILE A 54 -20.30 -1.90 13.54
C ILE A 54 -21.56 -2.74 13.48
N ALA A 55 -21.80 -3.39 12.35
CA ALA A 55 -22.94 -4.25 12.10
C ALA A 55 -22.55 -5.72 12.23
N ASP A 56 -23.38 -6.48 12.93
CA ASP A 56 -23.18 -7.92 13.14
C ASP A 56 -24.47 -8.67 12.82
N ILE A 57 -24.47 -9.48 11.76
CA ILE A 57 -25.64 -10.28 11.39
C ILE A 57 -25.68 -11.51 12.29
N THR A 58 -26.75 -11.66 13.05
CA THR A 58 -26.87 -12.70 14.09
C THR A 58 -27.59 -13.95 13.59
N SER A 59 -28.51 -13.82 12.65
CA SER A 59 -29.25 -14.94 12.07
C SER A 59 -29.95 -14.56 10.78
N ALA A 60 -30.31 -15.57 10.00
CA ALA A 60 -31.07 -15.38 8.77
C ALA A 60 -31.95 -16.60 8.43
N SER A 61 -33.05 -16.35 7.71
CA SER A 61 -33.97 -17.40 7.27
C SER A 61 -34.57 -17.05 5.91
N VAL A 62 -34.90 -18.06 5.10
CA VAL A 62 -35.55 -17.90 3.80
C VAL A 62 -36.96 -18.51 3.89
N SER A 63 -37.98 -17.74 3.51
CA SER A 63 -39.37 -18.21 3.48
C SER A 63 -39.63 -19.18 2.32
N GLU A 64 -40.76 -19.89 2.35
CA GLU A 64 -41.19 -20.77 1.24
C GLU A 64 -41.36 -20.02 -0.08
N ASP A 65 -41.74 -18.74 -0.02
CA ASP A 65 -41.88 -17.84 -1.18
C ASP A 65 -40.53 -17.24 -1.63
N GLY A 66 -39.42 -17.64 -1.00
CA GLY A 66 -38.07 -17.21 -1.37
C GLY A 66 -37.67 -15.82 -0.87
N PHE A 67 -38.32 -15.28 0.16
CA PHE A 67 -37.94 -14.00 0.77
C PHE A 67 -36.98 -14.21 1.93
N LEU A 68 -35.92 -13.39 1.97
CA LEU A 68 -34.90 -13.45 3.02
C LEU A 68 -35.29 -12.56 4.22
N THR A 69 -35.15 -13.11 5.42
CA THR A 69 -35.20 -12.37 6.70
C THR A 69 -33.82 -12.40 7.35
N VAL A 70 -33.36 -11.24 7.83
CA VAL A 70 -32.05 -11.05 8.46
C VAL A 70 -32.23 -10.33 9.79
N ASN A 71 -31.66 -10.89 10.86
CA ASN A 71 -31.55 -10.22 12.16
C ASN A 71 -30.11 -9.80 12.39
N PHE A 72 -29.89 -8.60 12.92
CA PHE A 72 -28.56 -8.05 13.13
C PHE A 72 -28.53 -7.07 14.29
N ASN A 73 -27.32 -6.82 14.80
CA ASN A 73 -27.06 -5.82 15.82
C ASN A 73 -26.23 -4.68 15.25
N LEU A 74 -26.41 -3.47 15.78
CA LEU A 74 -25.48 -2.36 15.61
C LEU A 74 -24.84 -1.97 16.94
N SER A 75 -23.54 -1.67 16.87
CA SER A 75 -22.79 -1.11 17.99
C SER A 75 -21.86 0.01 17.55
N ASP A 76 -21.42 0.85 18.50
CA ASP A 76 -20.37 1.83 18.27
C ASP A 76 -18.97 1.20 18.36
N ALA A 77 -17.92 1.99 18.16
CA ALA A 77 -16.54 1.51 18.25
C ALA A 77 -16.15 0.97 19.65
N ASN A 78 -16.93 1.25 20.69
CA ASN A 78 -16.72 0.74 22.05
C ASN A 78 -17.63 -0.47 22.38
N GLY A 79 -18.42 -0.95 21.41
CA GLY A 79 -19.36 -2.05 21.58
C GLY A 79 -20.67 -1.66 22.27
N ALA A 80 -20.97 -0.37 22.44
CA ALA A 80 -22.26 0.06 22.96
C ALA A 80 -23.34 -0.05 21.88
N ALA A 81 -24.53 -0.54 22.24
CA ALA A 81 -25.67 -0.68 21.32
C ALA A 81 -26.02 0.64 20.63
N VAL A 82 -26.34 0.59 19.33
CA VAL A 82 -26.73 1.74 18.52
C VAL A 82 -28.16 1.57 18.00
N PHE A 83 -29.06 2.49 18.37
CA PHE A 83 -30.47 2.47 17.97
C PHE A 83 -30.82 3.62 17.01
N GLY A 84 -31.98 3.56 16.37
CA GLY A 84 -32.52 4.62 15.52
C GLY A 84 -32.10 4.56 14.05
N MET A 85 -31.47 3.46 13.61
CA MET A 85 -31.21 3.21 12.18
C MET A 85 -32.53 3.16 11.40
N GLN A 86 -32.51 3.67 10.17
CA GLN A 86 -33.63 3.59 9.24
C GLN A 86 -33.38 2.51 8.18
N GLN A 87 -34.44 1.97 7.59
CA GLN A 87 -34.35 1.06 6.45
C GLN A 87 -33.51 1.63 5.30
N THR A 88 -33.60 2.94 5.07
CA THR A 88 -32.83 3.64 4.03
C THR A 88 -31.32 3.61 4.26
N ASP A 89 -30.88 3.32 5.48
CA ASP A 89 -29.46 3.18 5.83
C ASP A 89 -28.90 1.80 5.41
N ILE A 90 -29.74 0.85 4.96
CA ILE A 90 -29.27 -0.39 4.32
C ILE A 90 -28.92 -0.08 2.86
N GLY A 91 -27.64 0.25 2.63
CA GLY A 91 -27.13 0.64 1.32
C GLY A 91 -27.05 -0.50 0.32
N ALA A 92 -26.87 -1.73 0.80
CA ALA A 92 -26.95 -2.96 0.00
C ALA A 92 -27.18 -4.18 0.89
N LEU A 93 -27.95 -5.15 0.40
CA LEU A 93 -28.03 -6.49 0.96
C LEU A 93 -28.03 -7.52 -0.18
N SER A 94 -27.05 -8.41 -0.20
CA SER A 94 -26.91 -9.50 -1.18
C SER A 94 -26.90 -10.85 -0.48
N PHE A 95 -27.28 -11.89 -1.22
CA PHE A 95 -27.47 -13.24 -0.71
C PHE A 95 -27.08 -14.25 -1.80
N GLY A 96 -26.40 -15.33 -1.41
CA GLY A 96 -25.94 -16.36 -2.34
C GLY A 96 -25.55 -17.66 -1.64
N ARG A 97 -24.96 -18.57 -2.41
CA ARG A 97 -24.35 -19.81 -1.89
C ARG A 97 -23.06 -20.14 -2.59
N VAL A 98 -22.29 -21.03 -1.98
CA VAL A 98 -21.17 -21.69 -2.65
C VAL A 98 -21.72 -22.81 -3.55
N GLY A 99 -21.20 -22.89 -4.77
CA GLY A 99 -21.52 -23.93 -5.74
C GLY A 99 -20.33 -24.30 -6.61
N ALA A 100 -20.50 -25.29 -7.47
CA ALA A 100 -19.47 -25.65 -8.45
C ALA A 100 -19.60 -24.76 -9.70
N ALA A 101 -18.46 -24.38 -10.31
CA ALA A 101 -18.46 -23.62 -11.56
C ALA A 101 -19.27 -24.30 -12.68
N THR A 102 -19.30 -25.64 -12.67
CA THR A 102 -20.07 -26.45 -13.63
C THR A 102 -21.58 -26.33 -13.52
N GLU A 103 -22.10 -25.74 -12.43
CA GLU A 103 -23.53 -25.42 -12.32
C GLU A 103 -23.94 -24.28 -13.27
N ILE A 104 -22.98 -23.48 -13.75
CA ILE A 104 -23.21 -22.36 -14.67
C ILE A 104 -22.70 -22.68 -16.07
N THR A 105 -21.50 -23.22 -16.16
CA THR A 105 -20.85 -23.55 -17.44
C THR A 105 -20.54 -25.04 -17.45
N PRO A 106 -21.36 -25.87 -18.12
CA PRO A 106 -21.08 -27.29 -18.24
C PRO A 106 -19.70 -27.53 -18.86
N PRO A 107 -18.98 -28.59 -18.46
CA PRO A 107 -17.70 -28.93 -19.10
C PRO A 107 -17.90 -29.19 -20.60
N ALA A 108 -16.90 -28.86 -21.41
CA ALA A 108 -16.91 -29.20 -22.82
C ALA A 108 -16.93 -30.74 -23.01
N GLU A 109 -17.36 -31.20 -24.18
CA GLU A 109 -17.44 -32.64 -24.46
C GLU A 109 -16.05 -33.29 -24.38
N GLY A 110 -15.85 -34.17 -23.38
CA GLY A 110 -14.59 -34.85 -23.14
C GLY A 110 -13.70 -34.24 -22.04
N GLU A 111 -14.14 -33.15 -21.41
CA GLU A 111 -13.45 -32.55 -20.25
C GLU A 111 -14.04 -33.03 -18.91
N GLU A 112 -13.18 -33.14 -17.90
CA GLU A 112 -13.63 -33.40 -16.54
C GLU A 112 -14.31 -32.14 -15.96
N PRO A 113 -15.40 -32.30 -15.20
CA PRO A 113 -16.08 -31.17 -14.58
C PRO A 113 -15.14 -30.44 -13.61
N SER A 114 -15.00 -29.13 -13.81
CA SER A 114 -14.23 -28.28 -12.89
C SER A 114 -14.74 -28.43 -11.46
N THR A 115 -13.85 -28.74 -10.53
CA THR A 115 -14.15 -28.81 -9.09
C THR A 115 -14.04 -27.45 -8.41
N ARG A 116 -13.76 -26.38 -9.16
CA ARG A 116 -13.61 -25.03 -8.64
C ARG A 116 -14.94 -24.56 -8.04
N GLN A 117 -14.86 -24.12 -6.79
CA GLN A 117 -16.00 -23.53 -6.09
C GLN A 117 -16.11 -22.04 -6.42
N ILE A 118 -17.34 -21.57 -6.60
CA ILE A 118 -17.66 -20.17 -6.91
C ILE A 118 -18.84 -19.68 -6.08
N TRP A 119 -18.95 -18.37 -5.92
CA TRP A 119 -20.17 -17.73 -5.42
C TRP A 119 -21.27 -17.75 -6.47
N LEU A 120 -22.45 -18.21 -6.08
CA LEU A 120 -23.68 -18.18 -6.87
C LEU A 120 -24.68 -17.25 -6.19
N SER A 121 -24.94 -16.08 -6.80
CA SER A 121 -25.85 -15.08 -6.25
C SER A 121 -27.31 -15.49 -6.41
N TYR A 122 -28.11 -15.34 -5.35
CA TYR A 122 -29.56 -15.53 -5.46
C TYR A 122 -30.30 -14.29 -5.98
N PHE A 123 -29.59 -13.20 -6.21
CA PHE A 123 -30.13 -12.00 -6.86
C PHE A 123 -29.32 -11.72 -8.12
N ASN A 124 -29.90 -11.98 -9.28
CA ASN A 124 -29.29 -11.66 -10.58
C ASN A 124 -30.11 -10.57 -11.28
N LYS A 125 -29.52 -9.88 -12.25
CA LYS A 125 -30.21 -8.87 -13.08
C LYS A 125 -29.83 -9.01 -14.52
N ASP A 126 -30.79 -9.08 -15.43
CA ASP A 126 -30.47 -9.11 -16.86
C ASP A 126 -29.89 -7.78 -17.36
N LYS A 127 -28.87 -7.89 -18.22
CA LYS A 127 -28.14 -6.77 -18.84
C LYS A 127 -28.24 -6.75 -20.37
N GLY A 128 -28.92 -7.72 -20.99
CA GLY A 128 -29.23 -7.74 -22.44
C GLY A 128 -28.55 -8.89 -23.22
N ASP A 129 -28.89 -8.97 -24.52
CA ASP A 129 -28.35 -9.78 -25.63
C ASP A 129 -27.52 -11.05 -25.29
N GLY A 130 -28.05 -11.95 -24.46
CA GLY A 130 -27.51 -13.32 -24.34
C GLY A 130 -26.25 -13.48 -23.47
N HIS A 131 -25.83 -12.46 -22.72
CA HIS A 131 -24.69 -12.49 -21.81
C HIS A 131 -25.12 -12.47 -20.31
N PHE A 132 -24.18 -12.75 -19.39
CA PHE A 132 -24.47 -12.88 -17.96
C PHE A 132 -24.77 -11.55 -17.27
N THR A 133 -26.06 -11.29 -17.20
CA THR A 133 -26.80 -10.77 -16.05
C THR A 133 -25.99 -10.67 -14.73
N GLY A 134 -25.35 -9.54 -14.43
CA GLY A 134 -24.56 -9.40 -13.20
C GLY A 134 -25.38 -9.59 -11.93
N SER A 135 -24.72 -9.72 -10.77
CA SER A 135 -25.46 -9.76 -9.50
C SER A 135 -26.24 -8.46 -9.23
N SER A 136 -27.39 -8.64 -8.60
CA SER A 136 -28.29 -7.62 -8.09
C SER A 136 -28.26 -7.64 -6.57
N TYR A 137 -28.90 -6.66 -5.92
CA TYR A 137 -28.97 -6.58 -4.47
C TYR A 137 -30.27 -5.89 -4.04
N PHE A 138 -30.62 -5.99 -2.78
CA PHE A 138 -31.66 -5.18 -2.14
C PHE A 138 -31.06 -3.84 -1.67
N ASN A 139 -31.76 -2.73 -1.92
CA ASN A 139 -31.39 -1.40 -1.43
C ASN A 139 -32.57 -0.86 -0.62
N GLY A 140 -32.34 -0.58 0.66
CA GLY A 140 -33.40 -0.13 1.56
C GLY A 140 -34.04 1.20 1.14
N ALA A 141 -33.27 2.07 0.47
CA ALA A 141 -33.79 3.33 -0.07
C ALA A 141 -34.71 3.17 -1.30
N SER A 142 -34.73 2.00 -1.92
CA SER A 142 -35.58 1.68 -3.08
C SER A 142 -36.75 0.76 -2.75
N SER A 143 -36.82 0.26 -1.51
CA SER A 143 -37.91 -0.62 -1.09
C SER A 143 -39.17 0.18 -0.76
N GLU A 144 -40.31 -0.31 -1.24
CA GLU A 144 -41.63 0.28 -0.97
C GLU A 144 -42.30 -0.35 0.25
N CYS A 145 -41.70 -1.39 0.81
CA CYS A 145 -42.19 -2.05 2.01
C CYS A 145 -41.93 -1.17 3.24
N THR A 146 -42.98 -0.96 4.04
CA THR A 146 -42.98 -0.02 5.18
C THR A 146 -43.00 -0.69 6.54
N ASP A 147 -43.23 -2.01 6.56
CA ASP A 147 -43.30 -2.86 7.74
C ASP A 147 -42.32 -4.04 7.69
N CYS A 148 -41.41 -4.07 6.72
CA CYS A 148 -40.36 -5.09 6.64
C CYS A 148 -39.19 -4.87 7.59
N PHE A 149 -38.96 -3.63 8.03
CA PHE A 149 -37.83 -3.26 8.88
C PHE A 149 -38.30 -2.93 10.29
N THR A 150 -37.64 -3.50 11.29
CA THR A 150 -37.92 -3.28 12.71
C THR A 150 -36.64 -2.93 13.44
N ASP A 151 -36.66 -1.78 14.13
CA ASP A 151 -35.71 -1.41 15.19
C ASP A 151 -36.32 -1.83 16.53
N ASN A 152 -35.63 -2.67 17.30
CA ASN A 152 -36.08 -3.14 18.61
C ASN A 152 -35.73 -2.16 19.76
N GLU A 153 -35.14 -1.00 19.45
CA GLU A 153 -34.75 0.06 20.37
C GLU A 153 -33.67 -0.35 21.41
N ASP A 154 -32.97 -1.45 21.17
CA ASP A 154 -31.91 -1.99 22.03
C ASP A 154 -30.60 -2.28 21.27
N GLY A 155 -30.50 -1.80 20.03
CA GLY A 155 -29.40 -2.06 19.12
C GLY A 155 -29.58 -3.30 18.24
N SER A 156 -30.65 -4.08 18.44
CA SER A 156 -31.01 -5.18 17.54
C SER A 156 -32.07 -4.77 16.52
N TYR A 157 -31.99 -5.36 15.34
CA TYR A 157 -32.83 -5.05 14.18
C TYR A 157 -33.23 -6.33 13.44
N SER A 158 -34.36 -6.27 12.74
CA SER A 158 -34.84 -7.32 11.84
C SER A 158 -35.31 -6.72 10.52
N ILE A 159 -34.95 -7.34 9.40
CA ILE A 159 -35.48 -7.00 8.08
C ILE A 159 -35.92 -8.24 7.29
N THR A 160 -37.13 -8.22 6.75
CA THR A 160 -37.59 -9.18 5.72
C THR A 160 -37.65 -8.47 4.37
N ILE A 161 -36.68 -8.70 3.50
CA ILE A 161 -36.59 -7.95 2.24
C ILE A 161 -37.74 -8.31 1.30
N ASP A 162 -38.27 -7.32 0.58
CA ASP A 162 -39.34 -7.45 -0.42
C ASP A 162 -38.81 -7.89 -1.80
N LYS A 163 -37.73 -8.68 -1.79
CA LYS A 163 -37.06 -9.19 -2.98
C LYS A 163 -36.91 -10.71 -2.87
N ALA A 164 -37.69 -11.43 -3.66
CA ALA A 164 -37.58 -12.87 -3.76
C ALA A 164 -36.30 -13.29 -4.50
N ILE A 165 -35.83 -14.51 -4.22
CA ILE A 165 -34.74 -15.15 -4.98
C ILE A 165 -35.06 -15.13 -6.48
N ASP A 166 -34.11 -14.67 -7.27
CA ASP A 166 -34.16 -14.68 -8.73
C ASP A 166 -32.80 -15.05 -9.32
N THR A 167 -32.68 -16.32 -9.70
CA THR A 167 -31.50 -16.87 -10.40
C THR A 167 -31.59 -16.75 -11.91
N LEU A 168 -32.69 -16.16 -12.43
CA LEU A 168 -33.04 -16.12 -13.85
C LEU A 168 -33.09 -17.53 -14.48
N GLY A 169 -33.36 -18.56 -13.67
CA GLY A 169 -33.45 -19.96 -14.10
C GLY A 169 -32.12 -20.65 -14.38
N LYS A 170 -30.98 -20.07 -13.98
CA LYS A 170 -29.65 -20.61 -14.26
C LYS A 170 -29.26 -21.76 -13.34
N TYR A 171 -29.73 -21.71 -12.09
CA TYR A 171 -29.47 -22.71 -11.06
C TYR A 171 -30.54 -22.62 -9.99
N ASP A 172 -30.66 -23.69 -9.21
CA ASP A 172 -31.68 -23.80 -8.18
C ASP A 172 -31.20 -23.24 -6.84
N TYR A 173 -32.18 -22.80 -6.04
CA TYR A 173 -32.02 -22.62 -4.61
C TYR A 173 -31.73 -23.97 -3.94
N LYS A 174 -30.74 -23.99 -3.04
CA LYS A 174 -30.30 -25.20 -2.32
C LYS A 174 -30.14 -24.86 -0.85
N ALA A 175 -31.15 -25.18 -0.05
CA ALA A 175 -31.15 -24.93 1.39
C ALA A 175 -30.10 -25.79 2.13
N ASP A 176 -29.63 -26.89 1.55
CA ASP A 176 -28.61 -27.76 2.12
C ASP A 176 -27.17 -27.33 1.79
N ALA A 177 -26.98 -26.30 0.96
CA ALA A 177 -25.68 -25.71 0.69
C ALA A 177 -25.34 -24.60 1.71
N THR A 178 -24.03 -24.33 1.89
CA THR A 178 -23.58 -23.16 2.65
C THR A 178 -23.95 -21.89 1.89
N SER A 179 -24.76 -21.06 2.52
CA SER A 179 -25.19 -19.76 2.05
C SER A 179 -24.44 -18.64 2.76
N GLY A 180 -24.38 -17.47 2.12
CA GLY A 180 -23.81 -16.26 2.67
C GLY A 180 -24.73 -15.07 2.47
N ILE A 181 -24.73 -14.14 3.42
CA ILE A 181 -25.30 -12.80 3.29
C ILE A 181 -24.16 -11.78 3.36
N TYR A 182 -24.31 -10.75 2.54
CA TYR A 182 -23.58 -9.50 2.67
C TYR A 182 -24.57 -8.37 2.94
N MET A 183 -24.26 -7.50 3.90
CA MET A 183 -25.02 -6.28 4.18
C MET A 183 -24.07 -5.07 4.33
N ALA A 184 -24.38 -3.99 3.62
CA ALA A 184 -23.77 -2.68 3.86
C ALA A 184 -24.72 -1.78 4.63
N VAL A 185 -24.28 -1.34 5.81
CA VAL A 185 -24.88 -0.23 6.53
C VAL A 185 -24.19 1.04 6.06
N LYS A 186 -24.96 2.03 5.61
CA LYS A 186 -24.50 3.35 5.22
C LYS A 186 -25.43 4.40 5.82
N ALA A 187 -25.02 4.95 6.96
CA ALA A 187 -25.80 5.94 7.70
C ALA A 187 -25.07 7.29 7.72
N LYS A 188 -25.79 8.34 8.13
CA LYS A 188 -25.21 9.64 8.45
C LYS A 188 -25.45 9.98 9.91
N ASN A 189 -24.43 10.53 10.55
CA ASN A 189 -24.59 11.08 11.90
C ASN A 189 -25.08 12.55 11.87
N ASN A 190 -25.32 13.13 13.04
CA ASN A 190 -25.77 14.52 13.21
C ASN A 190 -24.77 15.56 12.69
N ALA A 191 -23.50 15.18 12.49
CA ALA A 191 -22.46 15.99 11.88
C ALA A 191 -22.37 15.80 10.36
N GLU A 192 -23.35 15.14 9.73
CA GLU A 192 -23.38 14.79 8.29
C GLU A 192 -22.20 13.91 7.83
N THR A 193 -21.50 13.28 8.77
CA THR A 193 -20.45 12.31 8.47
C THR A 193 -21.08 11.00 8.03
N THR A 194 -20.65 10.50 6.88
CA THR A 194 -21.10 9.19 6.38
C THR A 194 -20.35 8.09 7.12
N MET A 195 -21.09 7.21 7.77
CA MET A 195 -20.57 6.02 8.44
C MET A 195 -20.94 4.81 7.59
N VAL A 196 -19.98 3.91 7.39
CA VAL A 196 -20.18 2.71 6.57
C VAL A 196 -19.60 1.51 7.30
N ASP A 197 -20.34 0.41 7.26
CA ASP A 197 -19.84 -0.89 7.70
C ASP A 197 -20.34 -2.01 6.78
N ASN A 198 -19.55 -3.08 6.68
CA ASN A 198 -19.84 -4.24 5.83
C ASN A 198 -19.90 -5.49 6.71
N ALA A 199 -21.10 -6.07 6.84
CA ALA A 199 -21.37 -7.24 7.65
C ALA A 199 -21.65 -8.48 6.81
N PHE A 200 -21.24 -9.63 7.33
CA PHE A 200 -21.34 -10.93 6.65
C PHE A 200 -21.87 -12.00 7.60
N TYR A 201 -22.62 -12.96 7.07
CA TYR A 201 -23.08 -14.12 7.82
C TYR A 201 -23.20 -15.34 6.92
N TYR A 202 -22.73 -16.48 7.40
CA TYR A 202 -22.74 -17.74 6.64
C TYR A 202 -23.45 -18.81 7.45
N TRP A 203 -24.31 -19.58 6.78
CA TRP A 203 -25.06 -20.66 7.42
C TRP A 203 -25.59 -21.66 6.39
N GLN A 204 -26.05 -22.81 6.86
CA GLN A 204 -26.78 -23.78 6.06
C GLN A 204 -28.29 -23.64 6.33
N PRO A 205 -29.10 -23.11 5.39
CA PRO A 205 -30.51 -22.79 5.64
C PRO A 205 -31.38 -23.97 6.10
N ALA A 206 -31.15 -25.18 5.58
CA ALA A 206 -31.95 -26.37 5.90
C ALA A 206 -31.66 -26.90 7.32
N ALA A 207 -30.43 -26.73 7.81
CA ALA A 207 -30.01 -27.20 9.12
C ALA A 207 -30.13 -26.11 10.19
N ASP A 208 -30.19 -24.84 9.78
CA ASP A 208 -30.14 -23.66 10.65
C ASP A 208 -28.86 -23.64 11.52
N ILE A 209 -27.72 -23.90 10.87
CA ILE A 209 -26.41 -23.97 11.52
C ILE A 209 -25.49 -22.94 10.87
N ALA A 210 -24.91 -22.07 11.71
CA ALA A 210 -23.86 -21.14 11.29
C ALA A 210 -22.66 -21.89 10.70
N ALA A 211 -22.07 -21.32 9.65
CA ALA A 211 -20.93 -21.87 8.96
C ALA A 211 -19.75 -20.92 9.05
N ASP A 212 -18.54 -21.46 8.94
CA ASP A 212 -17.34 -20.65 8.76
C ASP A 212 -17.37 -19.97 7.39
N LYS A 213 -16.65 -18.84 7.30
CA LYS A 213 -16.49 -18.08 6.05
C LYS A 213 -15.93 -18.99 4.93
N PRO A 214 -16.68 -19.22 3.84
CA PRO A 214 -16.18 -19.97 2.71
C PRO A 214 -15.35 -19.08 1.76
N LEU A 215 -14.65 -19.71 0.82
CA LEU A 215 -13.94 -19.04 -0.28
C LEU A 215 -12.95 -17.95 0.16
N GLN A 216 -12.19 -18.18 1.23
CA GLN A 216 -11.19 -17.25 1.75
C GLN A 216 -9.92 -17.35 0.88
N ILE A 217 -9.83 -16.50 -0.16
CA ILE A 217 -8.70 -16.51 -1.11
C ILE A 217 -7.60 -15.54 -0.69
N LEU A 218 -7.95 -14.35 -0.22
CA LEU A 218 -6.99 -13.34 0.23
C LEU A 218 -7.52 -12.56 1.43
N ALA A 219 -6.59 -11.97 2.19
CA ALA A 219 -6.90 -11.12 3.32
C ALA A 219 -7.17 -9.69 2.84
N ASN A 220 -8.14 -8.99 3.44
CA ASN A 220 -8.46 -7.63 3.05
C ASN A 220 -7.29 -6.67 3.34
N GLU A 221 -6.50 -7.00 4.35
CA GLU A 221 -5.27 -6.34 4.76
C GLU A 221 -4.24 -6.30 3.62
N ASN A 222 -4.20 -7.32 2.75
CA ASN A 222 -3.30 -7.35 1.58
C ASN A 222 -3.65 -6.24 0.58
N CYS A 223 -4.94 -5.91 0.43
CA CYS A 223 -5.35 -4.78 -0.41
C CYS A 223 -5.05 -3.43 0.27
N GLN A 224 -5.22 -3.37 1.59
CA GLN A 224 -5.08 -2.16 2.39
C GLN A 224 -3.63 -1.71 2.59
N THR A 225 -2.64 -2.51 2.20
CA THR A 225 -1.24 -2.07 2.18
C THR A 225 -1.06 -0.86 1.24
N CYS A 226 -1.77 -0.86 0.11
CA CYS A 226 -1.83 0.24 -0.85
C CYS A 226 -3.11 1.08 -0.71
N HIS A 227 -4.27 0.44 -0.56
CA HIS A 227 -5.58 1.10 -0.50
C HIS A 227 -5.99 1.42 0.94
N ARG A 228 -5.26 2.34 1.56
CA ARG A 228 -5.36 2.60 3.01
C ARG A 228 -6.74 3.19 3.40
N PRO A 229 -7.43 2.62 4.40
CA PRO A 229 -8.71 3.14 4.86
C PRO A 229 -8.63 4.61 5.31
N GLY A 230 -9.61 5.41 4.91
CA GLY A 230 -9.70 6.82 5.28
C GLY A 230 -8.77 7.76 4.51
N GLN A 231 -8.01 7.24 3.54
CA GLN A 231 -7.14 8.01 2.65
C GLN A 231 -7.68 8.04 1.22
N ASP A 232 -7.11 8.91 0.39
CA ASP A 232 -7.34 8.84 -1.05
C ASP A 232 -6.87 7.48 -1.58
N GLY A 233 -7.52 6.97 -2.62
CA GLY A 233 -7.27 5.60 -3.11
C GLY A 233 -7.83 4.47 -2.21
N ALA A 234 -8.47 4.75 -1.06
CA ALA A 234 -9.15 3.72 -0.26
C ALA A 234 -10.18 2.93 -1.10
N LEU A 235 -10.34 1.63 -0.81
CA LEU A 235 -11.41 0.84 -1.42
C LEU A 235 -12.76 1.36 -0.89
N ALA A 236 -13.44 2.21 -1.66
CA ALA A 236 -14.72 2.82 -1.29
C ALA A 236 -15.65 2.91 -2.51
N MET A 237 -16.09 1.76 -3.01
CA MET A 237 -16.76 1.65 -4.31
C MET A 237 -18.28 1.89 -4.26
N HIS A 238 -18.84 2.27 -5.41
CA HIS A 238 -20.27 2.50 -5.66
C HIS A 238 -20.95 3.41 -4.63
N GLY A 239 -20.38 4.60 -4.42
CA GLY A 239 -20.84 5.55 -3.39
C GLY A 239 -20.39 5.14 -1.99
N SER A 240 -19.17 4.60 -1.88
CA SER A 240 -18.46 4.28 -0.63
C SER A 240 -19.07 3.18 0.23
N LYS A 241 -20.04 2.40 -0.28
CA LYS A 241 -20.77 1.39 0.52
C LYS A 241 -20.11 0.01 0.52
N HIS A 242 -19.21 -0.26 -0.42
CA HIS A 242 -18.43 -1.50 -0.46
C HIS A 242 -16.97 -1.15 -0.18
N GLN A 243 -16.43 -1.66 0.92
CA GLN A 243 -15.10 -1.28 1.41
C GLN A 243 -14.17 -2.48 1.66
N THR A 244 -14.67 -3.70 1.45
CA THR A 244 -13.91 -4.94 1.65
C THR A 244 -13.91 -5.77 0.38
N GLU A 245 -12.88 -6.59 0.18
CA GLU A 245 -12.85 -7.56 -0.92
C GLU A 245 -14.05 -8.51 -0.88
N GLU A 246 -14.43 -8.96 0.32
CA GLU A 246 -15.58 -9.82 0.54
C GLU A 246 -16.88 -9.19 0.00
N ALA A 247 -17.10 -7.90 0.27
CA ALA A 247 -18.28 -7.18 -0.23
C ALA A 247 -18.35 -7.17 -1.76
N CYS A 248 -17.19 -7.14 -2.42
CA CYS A 248 -17.09 -7.17 -3.87
C CYS A 248 -17.43 -8.56 -4.42
N SER A 249 -16.94 -9.64 -3.80
CA SER A 249 -17.10 -11.02 -4.30
C SER A 249 -18.57 -11.50 -4.32
N PHE A 250 -19.41 -10.97 -3.42
CA PHE A 250 -20.87 -11.21 -3.42
C PHE A 250 -21.61 -10.64 -4.63
N CYS A 251 -21.02 -9.67 -5.33
CA CYS A 251 -21.63 -9.05 -6.50
C CYS A 251 -20.85 -9.34 -7.79
N HIS A 252 -19.52 -9.36 -7.72
CA HIS A 252 -18.59 -9.64 -8.80
C HIS A 252 -18.24 -11.13 -8.87
N THR A 253 -19.27 -11.96 -8.98
CA THR A 253 -19.18 -13.43 -9.06
C THR A 253 -18.52 -13.89 -10.36
N ASP A 254 -17.96 -15.11 -10.36
CA ASP A 254 -17.16 -15.69 -11.47
C ASP A 254 -17.82 -15.68 -12.84
N TYR A 255 -19.15 -15.72 -12.90
CA TYR A 255 -19.90 -15.76 -14.15
C TYR A 255 -20.37 -14.38 -14.62
N ASN A 256 -20.02 -13.29 -13.93
CA ASN A 256 -20.44 -11.96 -14.36
C ASN A 256 -19.77 -11.56 -15.68
N SER A 257 -20.56 -11.09 -16.64
CA SER A 257 -20.02 -10.43 -17.82
C SER A 257 -20.85 -9.20 -18.20
N TYR A 258 -20.23 -8.20 -18.83
CA TYR A 258 -20.94 -7.04 -19.34
C TYR A 258 -20.31 -6.53 -20.64
N MET A 259 -21.13 -5.91 -21.48
CA MET A 259 -20.65 -5.27 -22.70
C MET A 259 -20.01 -3.92 -22.39
N LYS A 260 -18.82 -3.69 -22.93
CA LYS A 260 -18.16 -2.37 -22.98
C LYS A 260 -18.01 -1.95 -24.43
N GLU A 261 -17.86 -0.65 -24.67
CA GLU A 261 -17.47 -0.12 -25.97
C GLU A 261 -15.99 0.29 -25.91
N ASP A 262 -15.22 -0.04 -26.95
CA ASP A 262 -13.86 0.48 -27.11
C ASP A 262 -13.87 1.95 -27.57
N ALA A 263 -12.68 2.55 -27.75
CA ALA A 263 -12.54 3.94 -28.18
C ALA A 263 -13.14 4.21 -29.58
N ASP A 264 -13.31 3.16 -30.39
CA ASP A 264 -13.89 3.20 -31.73
C ASP A 264 -15.41 2.91 -31.73
N GLY A 265 -16.00 2.65 -30.56
CA GLY A 265 -17.42 2.35 -30.38
C GLY A 265 -17.80 0.91 -30.68
N ASN A 266 -16.85 -0.02 -30.78
CA ASN A 266 -17.16 -1.44 -30.95
C ASN A 266 -17.47 -2.06 -29.58
N ALA A 267 -18.60 -2.75 -29.51
CA ALA A 267 -19.00 -3.48 -28.32
C ALA A 267 -18.15 -4.76 -28.17
N TYR A 268 -17.59 -4.98 -26.98
CA TYR A 268 -16.89 -6.21 -26.61
C TYR A 268 -17.36 -6.72 -25.25
N GLU A 269 -17.30 -8.03 -25.05
CA GLU A 269 -17.61 -8.65 -23.76
C GLU A 269 -16.45 -8.48 -22.79
N TYR A 270 -16.74 -7.97 -21.61
CA TYR A 270 -15.79 -7.81 -20.51
C TYR A 270 -16.19 -8.74 -19.35
N ASP A 271 -15.22 -9.49 -18.84
CA ASP A 271 -15.39 -10.32 -17.64
C ASP A 271 -15.50 -9.43 -16.40
N GLY A 272 -16.70 -9.38 -15.82
CA GLY A 272 -17.06 -8.56 -14.66
C GLY A 272 -16.87 -9.26 -13.33
N SER A 273 -16.20 -10.42 -13.28
CA SER A 273 -15.83 -11.10 -12.05
C SER A 273 -14.71 -10.35 -11.31
N ILE A 274 -14.63 -10.54 -9.99
CA ILE A 274 -13.66 -9.82 -9.15
C ILE A 274 -12.22 -10.15 -9.52
N LYS A 275 -11.95 -11.42 -9.86
CA LYS A 275 -10.63 -11.92 -10.31
C LYS A 275 -10.19 -11.22 -11.60
N ALA A 276 -11.07 -11.09 -12.60
CA ALA A 276 -10.72 -10.48 -13.87
C ALA A 276 -10.58 -8.97 -13.74
N MET A 277 -11.49 -8.32 -13.01
CA MET A 277 -11.44 -6.88 -12.77
C MET A 277 -10.18 -6.46 -12.01
N ALA A 278 -9.88 -7.11 -10.89
CA ALA A 278 -8.74 -6.76 -10.07
C ALA A 278 -7.44 -6.92 -10.87
N HIS A 279 -7.23 -8.06 -11.52
CA HIS A 279 -6.03 -8.27 -12.34
C HIS A 279 -5.93 -7.29 -13.51
N ASN A 280 -7.03 -7.03 -14.22
CA ASN A 280 -7.03 -6.11 -15.36
C ASN A 280 -6.70 -4.66 -14.95
N ILE A 281 -7.25 -4.18 -13.84
CA ILE A 281 -6.96 -2.83 -13.29
C ILE A 281 -5.48 -2.73 -12.92
N HIS A 282 -4.94 -3.69 -12.17
CA HIS A 282 -3.54 -3.63 -11.72
C HIS A 282 -2.55 -3.85 -12.88
N ASN A 283 -2.90 -4.69 -13.86
CA ASN A 283 -2.08 -4.88 -15.05
C ASN A 283 -2.04 -3.63 -15.93
N THR A 284 -3.19 -3.02 -16.25
CA THR A 284 -3.24 -1.80 -17.06
C THR A 284 -2.55 -0.62 -16.35
N SER A 285 -2.75 -0.49 -15.05
CA SER A 285 -2.06 0.52 -14.24
C SER A 285 -0.56 0.25 -14.02
N ALA A 286 -0.01 -0.88 -14.46
CA ALA A 286 1.44 -1.14 -14.44
C ALA A 286 2.14 -0.75 -15.75
N PHE A 287 1.40 -0.66 -16.87
CA PHE A 287 1.96 -0.48 -18.21
C PHE A 287 1.45 0.76 -18.94
N GLN A 288 0.76 1.68 -18.25
CA GLN A 288 0.44 2.99 -18.82
C GLN A 288 1.72 3.85 -18.91
N ASP A 289 2.10 4.24 -20.13
CA ASP A 289 3.17 5.21 -20.35
C ASP A 289 2.72 6.62 -19.96
N GLU A 290 3.66 7.48 -19.56
CA GLU A 290 3.39 8.92 -19.42
C GLU A 290 3.04 9.49 -20.81
N GLU A 291 1.80 9.94 -21.00
CA GLU A 291 1.46 10.73 -22.18
C GLU A 291 1.90 12.18 -21.95
N LYS A 292 2.58 12.76 -22.94
CA LYS A 292 3.07 14.14 -22.90
C LYS A 292 2.48 14.96 -24.03
N ASP A 293 2.17 16.23 -23.75
CA ASP A 293 1.80 17.19 -24.79
C ASP A 293 3.01 17.53 -25.69
N GLU A 294 2.75 18.33 -26.73
CA GLU A 294 3.75 18.78 -27.70
C GLU A 294 4.89 19.60 -27.05
N ASP A 295 4.66 20.17 -25.86
CA ASP A 295 5.62 20.95 -25.07
C ASP A 295 6.38 20.08 -24.06
N GLY A 296 6.07 18.78 -23.97
CA GLY A 296 6.70 17.80 -23.09
C GLY A 296 6.12 17.74 -21.67
N ASN A 297 4.99 18.40 -21.40
CA ASN A 297 4.28 18.31 -20.13
C ASN A 297 3.48 17.02 -20.07
N VAL A 298 3.47 16.36 -18.92
CA VAL A 298 2.66 15.15 -18.71
C VAL A 298 1.18 15.52 -18.74
N ILE A 299 0.43 14.96 -19.69
CA ILE A 299 -1.02 15.11 -19.82
C ILE A 299 -1.78 13.85 -19.37
N GLN A 300 -1.11 12.70 -19.32
CA GLN A 300 -1.58 11.50 -18.65
C GLN A 300 -0.44 10.89 -17.84
N ALA A 301 -0.67 10.65 -16.55
CA ALA A 301 0.33 10.04 -15.68
C ALA A 301 0.65 8.62 -16.16
N ALA A 302 1.91 8.20 -16.00
CA ALA A 302 2.25 6.79 -16.10
C ALA A 302 1.46 5.98 -15.06
N GLY A 303 1.37 4.68 -15.34
CA GLY A 303 0.74 3.71 -14.47
C GLY A 303 1.16 3.86 -13.01
N ILE A 304 0.16 3.84 -12.12
CA ILE A 304 0.35 4.05 -10.68
C ILE A 304 0.73 2.80 -9.92
N TYR A 305 0.73 1.61 -10.55
CA TYR A 305 1.02 0.38 -9.84
C TYR A 305 2.49 0.37 -9.36
N PRO A 306 2.73 0.32 -8.04
CA PRO A 306 4.06 0.56 -7.46
C PRO A 306 5.03 -0.64 -7.59
N GLN A 307 4.59 -1.76 -8.16
CA GLN A 307 5.32 -3.03 -8.23
C GLN A 307 5.23 -3.66 -9.62
N LEU A 308 5.89 -4.80 -9.81
CA LEU A 308 5.67 -5.65 -10.98
C LEU A 308 4.31 -6.34 -10.87
N ALA A 309 3.47 -6.23 -11.90
CA ALA A 309 2.16 -6.89 -11.95
C ALA A 309 2.24 -8.43 -11.84
N SER A 310 3.41 -9.02 -12.11
CA SER A 310 3.65 -10.46 -11.94
C SER A 310 3.93 -10.87 -10.49
N ASN A 311 4.04 -9.93 -9.53
CA ASN A 311 4.24 -10.27 -8.14
C ASN A 311 2.91 -10.69 -7.48
N CYS A 312 2.53 -11.96 -7.66
CA CYS A 312 1.26 -12.48 -7.15
C CYS A 312 1.12 -12.34 -5.62
N GLN A 313 2.23 -12.39 -4.88
CA GLN A 313 2.25 -12.37 -3.41
C GLN A 313 1.83 -11.04 -2.81
N THR A 314 1.78 -9.95 -3.58
CA THR A 314 1.27 -8.66 -3.12
C THR A 314 -0.19 -8.78 -2.68
N CYS A 315 -1.00 -9.54 -3.41
CA CYS A 315 -2.40 -9.79 -3.07
C CYS A 315 -2.61 -11.19 -2.51
N HIS A 316 -1.91 -12.19 -3.06
CA HIS A 316 -1.98 -13.60 -2.67
C HIS A 316 -0.85 -13.99 -1.72
N ALA A 317 -0.69 -13.22 -0.65
CA ALA A 317 0.25 -13.57 0.42
C ALA A 317 -0.19 -14.89 1.09
N PRO A 318 0.75 -15.82 1.37
CA PRO A 318 0.43 -17.04 2.10
C PRO A 318 -0.17 -16.72 3.46
N ASP A 319 -1.33 -17.31 3.74
CA ASP A 319 -2.02 -17.18 5.02
C ASP A 319 -2.74 -18.49 5.39
N ASP A 320 -2.17 -19.22 6.35
CA ASP A 320 -2.69 -20.50 6.84
C ASP A 320 -4.07 -20.37 7.51
N SER A 321 -4.52 -19.15 7.83
CA SER A 321 -5.86 -18.91 8.37
C SER A 321 -6.94 -18.87 7.29
N LEU A 322 -6.56 -18.77 6.01
CA LEU A 322 -7.47 -18.72 4.87
C LEU A 322 -7.56 -20.09 4.21
N ASN A 323 -8.78 -20.60 4.02
CA ASN A 323 -9.01 -21.95 3.48
C ASN A 323 -8.63 -22.14 2.00
N LEU A 324 -8.41 -21.06 1.23
CA LEU A 324 -8.08 -21.10 -0.20
C LEU A 324 -6.94 -20.14 -0.61
N THR A 325 -5.99 -19.84 0.29
CA THR A 325 -4.85 -18.95 0.00
C THR A 325 -4.06 -19.37 -1.27
N ASP A 326 -3.94 -20.67 -1.54
CA ASP A 326 -3.21 -21.23 -2.67
C ASP A 326 -4.05 -21.36 -3.97
N ALA A 327 -5.29 -20.88 -4.00
CA ALA A 327 -6.18 -21.04 -5.17
C ALA A 327 -5.62 -20.42 -6.46
N TRP A 328 -4.78 -19.38 -6.35
CA TRP A 328 -4.12 -18.75 -7.51
C TRP A 328 -3.09 -19.67 -8.20
N LYS A 329 -2.60 -20.70 -7.50
CA LYS A 329 -1.62 -21.68 -8.01
C LYS A 329 -2.28 -22.87 -8.71
N ALA A 330 -3.61 -22.97 -8.65
CA ALA A 330 -4.31 -24.18 -9.05
C ALA A 330 -4.36 -24.40 -10.57
N ASP A 331 -4.09 -23.37 -11.38
CA ASP A 331 -4.14 -23.42 -12.86
C ASP A 331 -5.51 -23.94 -13.38
N GLN A 332 -6.63 -23.50 -12.77
CA GLN A 332 -7.99 -24.02 -13.07
C GLN A 332 -8.90 -23.07 -13.86
N ASP A 333 -8.42 -21.89 -14.25
CA ASP A 333 -9.30 -20.84 -14.77
C ASP A 333 -8.61 -19.94 -15.79
N ALA A 334 -8.97 -20.13 -17.06
CA ALA A 334 -8.42 -19.37 -18.18
C ALA A 334 -8.75 -17.87 -18.07
N ALA A 335 -9.93 -17.50 -17.56
CA ALA A 335 -10.36 -16.10 -17.44
C ALA A 335 -9.43 -15.29 -16.52
N THR A 336 -8.94 -15.92 -15.45
CA THR A 336 -7.93 -15.33 -14.56
C THR A 336 -6.64 -15.04 -15.33
N CYS A 337 -6.14 -15.97 -16.14
CA CYS A 337 -4.94 -15.77 -16.94
C CYS A 337 -5.13 -14.67 -17.99
N THR A 338 -6.29 -14.67 -18.66
CA THR A 338 -6.55 -13.77 -19.79
C THR A 338 -6.73 -12.30 -19.39
N SER A 339 -7.01 -12.06 -18.11
CA SER A 339 -7.14 -10.71 -17.56
C SER A 339 -5.83 -9.91 -17.54
N CYS A 340 -4.68 -10.62 -17.51
CA CYS A 340 -3.33 -10.05 -17.63
C CYS A 340 -2.72 -10.29 -19.01
N HIS A 341 -2.85 -11.51 -19.53
CA HIS A 341 -2.30 -11.93 -20.81
C HIS A 341 -3.44 -11.98 -21.82
N THR A 342 -3.51 -11.07 -22.79
CA THR A 342 -4.57 -11.09 -23.82
C THR A 342 -4.82 -12.49 -24.37
N THR A 343 -5.97 -12.73 -25.00
CA THR A 343 -6.33 -14.05 -25.58
C THR A 343 -5.35 -14.54 -26.66
N ALA A 344 -4.33 -13.76 -27.03
CA ALA A 344 -3.17 -14.18 -27.79
C ALA A 344 -1.95 -13.38 -27.29
N PRO A 345 -1.25 -13.85 -26.24
CA PRO A 345 -0.08 -13.13 -25.74
C PRO A 345 0.95 -13.07 -26.86
N GLY A 346 1.54 -11.91 -27.14
CA GLY A 346 2.36 -11.68 -28.33
C GLY A 346 3.55 -12.65 -28.53
N TRP A 347 3.98 -13.34 -27.47
CA TRP A 347 5.00 -14.39 -27.54
C TRP A 347 4.52 -15.74 -28.10
N HIS A 348 3.20 -15.94 -28.24
CA HIS A 348 2.61 -17.07 -28.96
C HIS A 348 2.48 -16.81 -30.48
N GLY A 349 2.92 -15.64 -30.96
CA GLY A 349 2.86 -15.22 -32.37
C GLY A 349 1.68 -14.29 -32.66
N GLU A 350 1.89 -13.31 -33.55
CA GLU A 350 0.86 -12.33 -33.96
C GLU A 350 -0.32 -13.00 -34.69
N GLU A 351 -1.47 -12.32 -34.58
CA GLU A 351 -2.70 -12.42 -35.39
C GLU A 351 -2.58 -13.31 -36.65
N GLY A 352 -3.16 -14.51 -36.60
CA GLY A 352 -3.38 -15.35 -37.79
C GLY A 352 -2.79 -16.76 -37.77
N GLY A 353 -2.09 -17.17 -36.70
CA GLY A 353 -1.85 -18.60 -36.42
C GLY A 353 -3.12 -19.23 -35.85
N ASP A 354 -3.42 -20.50 -36.15
CA ASP A 354 -4.59 -21.27 -35.70
C ASP A 354 -4.77 -21.23 -34.16
N TYR A 355 -5.33 -20.14 -33.63
CA TYR A 355 -5.80 -20.02 -32.26
C TYR A 355 -7.16 -20.72 -32.21
N ASP A 356 -7.13 -22.05 -32.27
CA ASP A 356 -8.35 -22.85 -32.16
C ASP A 356 -8.90 -22.80 -30.71
N GLU A 357 -10.14 -23.26 -30.52
CA GLU A 357 -10.78 -23.35 -29.21
C GLU A 357 -9.95 -24.17 -28.19
N ALA A 358 -9.06 -25.07 -28.64
CA ALA A 358 -8.21 -25.87 -27.77
C ALA A 358 -7.04 -25.08 -27.17
N HIS A 359 -6.67 -23.92 -27.73
CA HIS A 359 -5.66 -23.01 -27.19
C HIS A 359 -6.22 -21.97 -26.21
N GLN A 360 -7.55 -21.89 -26.05
CA GLN A 360 -8.19 -21.02 -25.05
C GLN A 360 -8.12 -21.60 -23.62
N VAL A 361 -7.82 -22.89 -23.48
CA VAL A 361 -7.65 -23.56 -22.18
C VAL A 361 -6.17 -23.56 -21.81
N CYS A 362 -5.70 -22.43 -21.27
CA CYS A 362 -4.29 -22.19 -20.94
C CYS A 362 -3.67 -23.33 -20.11
N SER A 363 -4.46 -23.88 -19.18
CA SER A 363 -4.08 -24.92 -18.23
C SER A 363 -3.70 -26.27 -18.85
N ASN A 364 -4.14 -26.54 -20.08
CA ASN A 364 -3.74 -27.74 -20.83
C ASN A 364 -2.23 -27.78 -21.10
N CYS A 365 -1.62 -26.60 -21.27
CA CYS A 365 -0.18 -26.46 -21.46
C CYS A 365 0.52 -25.96 -20.19
N HIS A 366 -0.09 -24.99 -19.51
CA HIS A 366 0.43 -24.29 -18.34
C HIS A 366 -0.20 -24.83 -17.06
N SER A 367 0.38 -25.88 -16.51
CA SER A 367 -0.02 -26.43 -15.21
C SER A 367 1.21 -26.80 -14.40
N ALA A 368 1.03 -27.11 -13.11
CA ALA A 368 2.12 -27.61 -12.25
C ALA A 368 2.92 -28.75 -12.90
N ASP A 369 2.21 -29.73 -13.49
CA ASP A 369 2.76 -30.91 -14.16
C ASP A 369 2.79 -30.81 -15.70
N GLY A 370 2.40 -29.65 -16.25
CA GLY A 370 2.30 -29.41 -17.69
C GLY A 370 3.64 -29.35 -18.41
N TYR A 371 3.58 -29.38 -19.75
CA TYR A 371 4.76 -29.17 -20.59
C TYR A 371 5.34 -27.75 -20.40
N ALA A 372 4.46 -26.75 -20.30
CA ALA A 372 4.83 -25.38 -19.96
C ALA A 372 4.64 -25.13 -18.46
N ARG A 373 5.30 -24.10 -17.94
CA ARG A 373 5.22 -23.73 -16.52
C ARG A 373 3.82 -23.19 -16.19
N GLY A 374 3.17 -23.75 -15.17
CA GLY A 374 2.00 -23.14 -14.52
C GLY A 374 2.31 -21.79 -13.85
N ALA A 375 1.28 -21.13 -13.33
CA ALA A 375 1.38 -19.75 -12.85
C ALA A 375 2.41 -19.56 -11.72
N GLU A 376 2.39 -20.42 -10.70
CA GLU A 376 3.33 -20.37 -9.57
C GLU A 376 4.79 -20.46 -10.04
N ARG A 377 5.08 -21.43 -10.91
CA ARG A 377 6.44 -21.65 -11.42
C ARG A 377 6.89 -20.49 -12.31
N ALA A 378 6.03 -20.00 -13.19
CA ALA A 378 6.40 -18.96 -14.15
C ALA A 378 6.60 -17.58 -13.51
N HIS A 379 5.81 -17.25 -12.48
CA HIS A 379 5.80 -15.93 -11.85
C HIS A 379 6.58 -15.87 -10.54
N TYR A 380 6.83 -17.00 -9.89
CA TYR A 380 7.48 -17.05 -8.59
C TYR A 380 8.67 -18.01 -8.52
N THR A 381 8.44 -19.32 -8.45
CA THR A 381 9.51 -20.27 -8.04
C THR A 381 10.59 -20.49 -9.11
N GLU A 382 10.29 -20.28 -10.39
CA GLU A 382 11.27 -20.33 -11.49
C GLU A 382 11.40 -18.98 -12.22
N ASN A 383 11.05 -17.89 -11.54
CA ASN A 383 11.14 -16.54 -12.06
C ASN A 383 12.39 -15.83 -11.52
N THR A 384 13.29 -15.42 -12.41
CA THR A 384 14.55 -14.77 -12.01
C THR A 384 14.34 -13.50 -11.17
N ASN A 385 13.31 -12.69 -11.46
CA ASN A 385 13.07 -11.46 -10.72
C ASN A 385 12.59 -11.77 -9.28
N ALA A 386 11.68 -12.73 -9.13
CA ALA A 386 11.21 -13.15 -7.82
C ALA A 386 12.35 -13.82 -7.00
N GLN A 387 13.10 -14.72 -7.62
CA GLN A 387 14.21 -15.43 -6.97
C GLN A 387 15.37 -14.49 -6.58
N ALA A 388 15.62 -13.44 -7.35
CA ALA A 388 16.63 -12.44 -7.00
C ALA A 388 16.28 -11.65 -5.72
N ALA A 389 14.99 -11.46 -5.42
CA ALA A 389 14.56 -10.83 -4.17
C ALA A 389 14.90 -11.67 -2.92
N GLU A 390 15.12 -12.98 -3.08
CA GLU A 390 15.58 -13.87 -2.00
C GLU A 390 17.11 -13.81 -1.80
N THR A 391 17.82 -13.11 -2.68
CA THR A 391 19.28 -12.96 -2.57
C THR A 391 19.63 -11.88 -1.55
N LYS A 392 20.48 -12.22 -0.58
CA LYS A 392 20.90 -11.33 0.50
C LYS A 392 22.41 -11.10 0.48
N VAL A 393 22.81 -9.84 0.64
CA VAL A 393 24.22 -9.46 0.86
C VAL A 393 24.43 -9.12 2.34
N THR A 394 25.46 -9.71 2.94
CA THR A 394 25.87 -9.46 4.33
C THR A 394 27.33 -9.04 4.36
N PHE A 395 27.62 -7.85 4.89
CA PHE A 395 28.99 -7.43 5.18
C PHE A 395 29.42 -7.99 6.53
N ASN A 396 30.44 -8.85 6.52
CA ASN A 396 30.88 -9.59 7.71
C ASN A 396 31.89 -8.79 8.54
N SER A 397 32.78 -8.05 7.88
CA SER A 397 33.82 -7.27 8.54
C SER A 397 34.41 -6.20 7.63
N MET A 398 35.10 -5.25 8.24
CA MET A 398 35.91 -4.24 7.57
C MET A 398 37.23 -4.08 8.33
N THR A 399 38.32 -3.82 7.59
CA THR A 399 39.59 -3.33 8.15
C THR A 399 40.05 -2.09 7.40
N TYR A 400 40.58 -1.13 8.14
CA TYR A 400 41.17 0.10 7.60
C TYR A 400 42.63 0.23 8.03
N SER A 401 43.51 0.47 7.07
CA SER A 401 44.92 0.76 7.29
C SER A 401 45.18 2.25 7.05
N ALA A 402 45.32 3.03 8.12
CA ALA A 402 45.62 4.46 8.03
C ALA A 402 46.96 4.77 7.35
N ALA A 403 47.94 3.86 7.43
CA ALA A 403 49.26 4.06 6.82
C ALA A 403 49.25 3.97 5.29
N THR A 404 48.28 3.23 4.73
CA THR A 404 48.16 2.98 3.28
C THR A 404 46.82 3.45 2.73
N GLU A 405 46.00 4.08 3.58
CA GLU A 405 44.64 4.53 3.29
C GLU A 405 43.84 3.46 2.53
N THR A 406 43.92 2.23 3.03
CA THR A 406 43.36 1.04 2.37
C THR A 406 42.23 0.46 3.21
N ILE A 407 41.13 0.11 2.55
CA ILE A 407 40.02 -0.64 3.13
C ILE A 407 40.03 -2.05 2.55
N VAL A 408 39.80 -3.04 3.42
CA VAL A 408 39.41 -4.40 3.04
C VAL A 408 38.07 -4.69 3.70
N ALA A 409 37.01 -4.80 2.90
CA ALA A 409 35.69 -5.24 3.34
C ALA A 409 35.51 -6.71 2.98
N ASN A 410 34.85 -7.48 3.84
CA ASN A 410 34.50 -8.87 3.57
C ASN A 410 32.98 -9.01 3.57
N MET A 411 32.42 -9.64 2.54
CA MET A 411 30.99 -9.88 2.42
C MET A 411 30.68 -11.33 2.05
N THR A 412 29.48 -11.78 2.43
CA THR A 412 28.88 -13.04 1.97
C THR A 412 27.60 -12.71 1.22
N VAL A 413 27.38 -13.40 0.10
CA VAL A 413 26.14 -13.31 -0.66
C VAL A 413 25.45 -14.67 -0.56
N THR A 414 24.17 -14.69 -0.21
CA THR A 414 23.38 -15.92 -0.07
C THR A 414 22.11 -15.86 -0.90
N HIS A 415 21.63 -17.01 -1.33
CA HIS A 415 20.33 -17.19 -1.94
C HIS A 415 19.67 -18.40 -1.27
N GLY A 416 18.64 -18.16 -0.46
CA GLY A 416 18.19 -19.14 0.53
C GLY A 416 19.33 -19.56 1.46
N ASP A 417 19.55 -20.87 1.60
CA ASP A 417 20.64 -21.44 2.40
C ASP A 417 21.98 -21.53 1.65
N ASP A 418 21.99 -21.29 0.33
CA ASP A 418 23.18 -21.45 -0.50
C ASP A 418 24.05 -20.19 -0.50
N THR A 419 25.36 -20.38 -0.44
CA THR A 419 26.35 -19.30 -0.56
C THR A 419 26.74 -19.08 -2.02
N ILE A 420 26.56 -17.85 -2.50
CA ILE A 420 26.91 -17.43 -3.85
C ILE A 420 28.40 -17.14 -3.94
N THR A 421 29.02 -17.66 -5.00
CA THR A 421 30.45 -17.49 -5.26
C THR A 421 30.70 -16.32 -6.21
N LEU A 422 31.97 -15.86 -6.25
CA LEU A 422 32.38 -14.78 -7.14
C LEU A 422 32.10 -15.05 -8.65
N ALA A 423 32.08 -16.33 -9.07
CA ALA A 423 31.79 -16.70 -10.47
C ALA A 423 30.31 -16.51 -10.86
N GLN A 424 29.43 -16.37 -9.87
CA GLN A 424 27.99 -16.22 -10.02
C GLN A 424 27.54 -14.75 -9.85
N ILE A 425 28.48 -13.83 -9.69
CA ILE A 425 28.23 -12.38 -9.62
C ILE A 425 28.63 -11.75 -10.95
N ASP A 426 27.76 -10.92 -11.51
CA ASP A 426 27.93 -10.30 -12.82
C ASP A 426 29.14 -9.35 -12.86
N PRO A 427 30.21 -9.67 -13.64
CA PRO A 427 31.39 -8.84 -13.79
C PRO A 427 31.29 -7.79 -14.91
N SER A 428 30.13 -7.64 -15.57
CA SER A 428 30.00 -6.82 -16.77
C SER A 428 30.25 -5.33 -16.50
N PRO A 429 30.77 -4.59 -17.50
CA PRO A 429 30.86 -3.14 -17.44
C PRO A 429 29.48 -2.50 -17.35
N TYR A 430 29.35 -1.47 -16.52
CA TYR A 430 28.12 -0.67 -16.45
C TYR A 430 28.05 0.35 -17.58
N VAL A 431 26.86 0.56 -18.16
CA VAL A 431 26.65 1.46 -19.31
C VAL A 431 27.08 2.90 -19.06
N TRP A 432 27.03 3.37 -17.80
CA TRP A 432 27.45 4.73 -17.42
C TRP A 432 28.88 4.79 -16.85
N GLY A 433 29.65 3.71 -17.01
CA GLY A 433 31.01 3.56 -16.50
C GLY A 433 31.08 2.78 -15.18
N GLY A 434 32.20 2.07 -14.98
CA GLY A 434 32.40 1.16 -13.86
C GLY A 434 31.83 -0.24 -14.15
N TYR A 435 31.30 -0.89 -13.10
CA TYR A 435 30.81 -2.26 -13.14
C TYR A 435 29.34 -2.36 -12.74
N THR A 436 28.63 -3.32 -13.34
CA THR A 436 27.24 -3.65 -13.02
C THR A 436 27.13 -4.04 -11.55
N SER A 437 27.96 -4.99 -11.11
CA SER A 437 28.12 -5.33 -9.70
C SER A 437 29.15 -4.45 -8.99
N ALA A 438 28.75 -3.86 -7.86
CA ALA A 438 29.62 -3.05 -7.03
C ALA A 438 29.16 -3.00 -5.57
N ILE A 439 30.05 -2.57 -4.67
CA ILE A 439 29.66 -2.07 -3.35
C ILE A 439 29.69 -0.54 -3.34
N VAL A 440 28.87 0.07 -2.49
CA VAL A 440 28.89 1.51 -2.23
C VAL A 440 29.55 1.74 -0.89
N PHE A 441 30.61 2.53 -0.88
CA PHE A 441 31.33 2.97 0.30
C PHE A 441 31.06 4.45 0.58
N ASN A 442 30.83 4.77 1.85
CA ASN A 442 30.73 6.13 2.35
C ASN A 442 31.00 6.16 3.87
N GLY A 443 30.90 7.32 4.51
CA GLY A 443 30.85 7.44 5.96
C GLY A 443 29.70 8.32 6.40
N VAL A 444 29.25 8.15 7.64
CA VAL A 444 28.17 8.94 8.25
C VAL A 444 28.70 9.68 9.48
N VAL A 445 28.38 10.98 9.55
CA VAL A 445 28.64 11.89 10.68
C VAL A 445 27.47 12.87 10.77
N ASP A 446 27.05 13.20 12.01
CA ASP A 446 26.08 14.26 12.31
C ASP A 446 24.85 14.28 11.37
N ASP A 447 24.28 13.09 11.12
CA ASP A 447 23.04 12.84 10.38
C ASP A 447 23.11 12.80 8.83
N ASP A 448 24.28 12.89 8.20
CA ASP A 448 24.37 12.63 6.76
C ASP A 448 25.69 11.97 6.33
N PHE A 449 25.72 11.56 5.06
CA PHE A 449 26.88 10.99 4.43
C PHE A 449 27.93 12.04 4.08
N VAL A 450 29.20 11.70 4.32
CA VAL A 450 30.34 12.64 4.24
C VAL A 450 30.67 13.04 2.80
N VAL A 451 30.53 12.12 1.84
CA VAL A 451 30.92 12.36 0.44
C VAL A 451 29.84 11.97 -0.56
N ASN A 452 30.00 12.47 -1.79
CA ASN A 452 29.27 11.88 -2.91
C ASN A 452 29.73 10.42 -3.07
N TYR A 453 28.79 9.52 -3.31
CA TYR A 453 28.98 8.07 -3.21
C TYR A 453 30.25 7.53 -3.89
N GLN A 454 30.86 6.50 -3.30
CA GLN A 454 32.01 5.80 -3.86
C GLN A 454 31.57 4.39 -4.31
N LYS A 455 31.38 4.20 -5.62
CA LYS A 455 30.99 2.90 -6.20
C LYS A 455 32.25 2.07 -6.50
N VAL A 456 32.54 1.09 -5.64
CA VAL A 456 33.69 0.19 -5.74
C VAL A 456 33.30 -1.05 -6.56
N GLY A 457 33.81 -1.12 -7.78
CA GLY A 457 33.41 -2.12 -8.77
C GLY A 457 33.93 -3.53 -8.53
N PHE A 458 33.39 -4.46 -9.33
CA PHE A 458 33.73 -5.88 -9.33
C PHE A 458 35.24 -6.15 -9.52
N ASP A 459 35.99 -5.27 -10.19
CA ASP A 459 37.44 -5.40 -10.36
C ASP A 459 38.22 -5.41 -9.05
N LYS A 460 37.62 -4.94 -7.96
CA LYS A 460 38.20 -4.96 -6.62
C LYS A 460 37.84 -6.21 -5.82
N PHE A 461 37.03 -7.11 -6.38
CA PHE A 461 36.50 -8.27 -5.67
C PHE A 461 37.47 -9.46 -5.83
N ALA A 462 37.69 -10.17 -4.75
CA ALA A 462 38.50 -11.38 -4.71
C ALA A 462 37.78 -12.46 -3.90
N LYS A 463 38.02 -13.72 -4.27
CA LYS A 463 37.51 -14.85 -3.51
C LYS A 463 38.15 -14.89 -2.12
N GLY A 464 37.32 -14.76 -1.09
CA GLY A 464 37.70 -14.92 0.31
C GLY A 464 37.55 -16.37 0.81
N ALA A 465 37.68 -16.54 2.12
CA ALA A 465 37.52 -17.85 2.77
C ALA A 465 36.05 -18.28 2.85
N ASN A 466 35.79 -19.59 2.82
CA ASN A 466 34.45 -20.16 3.01
C ASN A 466 33.36 -19.59 2.07
N GLY A 467 33.73 -19.16 0.86
CA GLY A 467 32.78 -18.59 -0.10
C GLY A 467 32.52 -17.10 0.06
N SER A 468 33.11 -16.43 1.05
CA SER A 468 33.05 -14.98 1.16
C SER A 468 33.78 -14.28 0.00
N ILE A 469 33.59 -12.97 -0.11
CA ILE A 469 34.21 -12.10 -1.09
C ILE A 469 34.91 -10.97 -0.35
N ASP A 470 36.20 -10.82 -0.61
CA ASP A 470 37.01 -9.71 -0.12
C ASP A 470 37.01 -8.59 -1.16
N VAL A 471 36.76 -7.35 -0.74
CA VAL A 471 36.77 -6.16 -1.57
C VAL A 471 37.83 -5.21 -1.04
N THR A 472 38.86 -4.95 -1.86
CA THR A 472 40.03 -4.15 -1.45
C THR A 472 40.19 -2.90 -2.31
N PHE A 473 40.27 -1.73 -1.69
CA PHE A 473 40.41 -0.45 -2.39
C PHE A 473 41.14 0.60 -1.55
N THR A 474 41.64 1.65 -2.19
CA THR A 474 42.52 2.67 -1.59
C THR A 474 42.12 4.09 -1.94
N ASP A 475 42.74 5.07 -1.28
CA ASP A 475 42.53 6.50 -1.57
C ASP A 475 42.92 6.94 -2.99
N ALA A 476 43.74 6.14 -3.69
CA ALA A 476 44.19 6.49 -5.04
C ALA A 476 43.04 6.55 -6.07
N GLU A 477 41.96 5.79 -5.83
CA GLU A 477 40.80 5.70 -6.74
C GLU A 477 39.50 6.16 -6.07
N PHE A 478 39.46 6.20 -4.74
CA PHE A 478 38.26 6.50 -3.95
C PHE A 478 38.58 7.48 -2.84
N LYS A 479 37.59 8.16 -2.28
CA LYS A 479 37.75 9.14 -1.20
C LYS A 479 37.96 8.49 0.19
N VAL A 480 38.91 7.58 0.34
CA VAL A 480 39.11 6.81 1.58
C VAL A 480 39.61 7.69 2.72
N ALA A 481 40.60 8.54 2.46
CA ALA A 481 41.20 9.41 3.47
C ALA A 481 40.21 10.50 3.93
N GLU A 482 39.43 11.05 3.00
CA GLU A 482 38.37 12.03 3.30
C GLU A 482 37.30 11.41 4.21
N VAL A 483 36.80 10.23 3.87
CA VAL A 483 35.79 9.53 4.69
C VAL A 483 36.36 9.09 6.03
N MET A 484 37.40 8.26 6.02
CA MET A 484 37.91 7.60 7.24
C MET A 484 38.70 8.55 8.15
N GLY A 485 39.15 9.70 7.62
CA GLY A 485 39.81 10.76 8.39
C GLY A 485 38.85 11.73 9.07
N THR A 486 37.55 11.66 8.76
CA THR A 486 36.53 12.50 9.41
C THR A 486 36.32 12.06 10.86
N GLU A 487 36.36 13.02 11.79
CA GLU A 487 36.19 12.73 13.22
C GLU A 487 34.82 12.12 13.50
N GLY A 488 34.78 11.05 14.31
CA GLY A 488 33.52 10.39 14.71
C GLY A 488 32.89 9.48 13.65
N VAL A 489 33.42 9.43 12.43
CA VAL A 489 32.81 8.71 11.29
C VAL A 489 32.52 7.25 11.57
N LYS A 490 31.34 6.81 11.10
CA LYS A 490 31.01 5.39 10.92
C LYS A 490 31.07 5.07 9.44
N ALA A 491 31.90 4.11 9.06
CA ALA A 491 31.97 3.63 7.68
C ALA A 491 30.66 2.92 7.34
N ALA A 492 30.10 3.25 6.18
CA ALA A 492 28.85 2.68 5.68
C ALA A 492 29.15 1.90 4.39
N PHE A 493 28.66 0.66 4.35
CA PHE A 493 28.76 -0.21 3.19
C PHE A 493 27.39 -0.69 2.80
N SER A 494 27.12 -0.63 1.51
CA SER A 494 25.94 -1.26 0.94
C SER A 494 26.30 -1.79 -0.45
N SER A 495 25.37 -2.44 -1.15
CA SER A 495 25.72 -3.05 -2.43
C SER A 495 24.69 -2.85 -3.54
N GLN A 496 25.20 -2.99 -4.75
CA GLN A 496 24.48 -3.02 -6.02
C GLN A 496 25.00 -4.24 -6.78
N LEU A 497 24.70 -5.45 -6.30
CA LEU A 497 25.17 -6.69 -6.92
C LEU A 497 24.10 -7.26 -7.83
N HIS A 498 24.52 -7.83 -8.96
CA HIS A 498 23.69 -8.67 -9.80
C HIS A 498 24.20 -10.11 -9.71
N VAL A 499 23.30 -11.05 -9.45
CA VAL A 499 23.59 -12.49 -9.40
C VAL A 499 23.07 -13.14 -10.68
N CYS A 500 23.81 -14.10 -11.21
CA CYS A 500 23.48 -14.79 -12.45
C CYS A 500 22.54 -15.98 -12.20
N PHE A 501 21.50 -16.08 -13.01
CA PHE A 501 20.48 -17.12 -12.91
C PHE A 501 20.24 -17.78 -14.25
N SER A 502 19.95 -19.07 -14.24
CA SER A 502 19.38 -19.77 -15.40
C SER A 502 18.01 -19.17 -15.75
N SER A 503 17.49 -19.50 -16.93
CA SER A 503 16.13 -19.11 -17.36
C SER A 503 14.99 -19.67 -16.49
N LYS A 504 15.32 -20.46 -15.46
CA LYS A 504 14.39 -21.06 -14.49
C LYS A 504 14.64 -20.58 -13.06
N GLY A 505 15.26 -19.42 -12.87
CA GLY A 505 15.45 -18.83 -11.54
C GLY A 505 16.44 -19.55 -10.63
N VAL A 506 17.19 -20.55 -11.14
CA VAL A 506 18.26 -21.23 -10.39
C VAL A 506 19.57 -20.50 -10.59
N VAL A 507 20.28 -20.19 -9.49
CA VAL A 507 21.59 -19.52 -9.54
C VAL A 507 22.61 -20.36 -10.31
N GLU A 508 23.37 -19.73 -11.20
CA GLU A 508 24.41 -20.37 -12.01
C GLU A 508 25.60 -19.42 -12.25
N ASP A 509 26.70 -19.96 -12.75
CA ASP A 509 27.86 -19.13 -13.13
C ASP A 509 27.47 -18.15 -14.26
N CYS A 510 28.05 -16.95 -14.23
CA CYS A 510 27.77 -15.92 -15.22
C CYS A 510 28.27 -16.31 -16.62
N LYS A 511 27.40 -16.15 -17.62
CA LYS A 511 27.68 -16.38 -19.04
C LYS A 511 28.12 -15.07 -19.67
N VAL A 512 29.42 -14.82 -19.61
CA VAL A 512 30.05 -13.63 -20.19
C VAL A 512 30.21 -13.82 -21.69
N GLU A 513 29.59 -12.94 -22.47
CA GLU A 513 29.65 -12.91 -23.92
C GLU A 513 30.94 -12.23 -24.42
N GLU A 514 31.24 -12.33 -25.72
CA GLU A 514 32.47 -11.77 -26.31
C GLU A 514 32.59 -10.24 -26.14
N ASP A 515 31.46 -9.54 -26.07
CA ASP A 515 31.41 -8.08 -25.86
C ASP A 515 31.47 -7.65 -24.38
N GLY A 516 31.58 -8.62 -23.46
CA GLY A 516 31.63 -8.40 -22.02
C GLY A 516 30.27 -8.24 -21.34
N THR A 517 29.16 -8.36 -22.08
CA THR A 517 27.82 -8.46 -21.49
C THR A 517 27.59 -9.83 -20.86
N VAL A 518 26.61 -9.94 -19.97
CA VAL A 518 26.26 -11.20 -19.30
C VAL A 518 24.81 -11.55 -19.63
N SER A 519 24.62 -12.63 -20.38
CA SER A 519 23.32 -13.02 -20.93
C SER A 519 22.34 -13.57 -19.90
N ASN A 520 22.84 -13.96 -18.72
CA ASN A 520 22.06 -14.57 -17.65
C ASN A 520 22.11 -13.76 -16.33
N SER A 521 22.40 -12.46 -16.41
CA SER A 521 22.41 -11.57 -15.26
C SER A 521 20.98 -11.34 -14.75
N GLY A 522 20.75 -11.57 -13.46
CA GLY A 522 19.49 -11.24 -12.80
C GLY A 522 19.41 -9.75 -12.44
N PRO A 523 18.32 -9.30 -11.78
CA PRO A 523 18.24 -7.94 -11.24
C PRO A 523 19.14 -7.77 -10.00
N TYR A 524 19.05 -6.62 -9.35
CA TYR A 524 19.83 -6.33 -8.14
C TYR A 524 19.47 -7.30 -7.00
N ALA A 525 20.49 -7.75 -6.26
CA ALA A 525 20.32 -8.46 -5.00
C ALA A 525 19.91 -7.49 -3.89
N VAL A 526 19.13 -7.99 -2.92
CA VAL A 526 18.73 -7.20 -1.75
C VAL A 526 19.95 -6.97 -0.85
N SER A 527 20.20 -5.69 -0.54
CA SER A 527 21.32 -5.27 0.30
C SER A 527 20.91 -4.24 1.32
N ASP A 528 21.11 -4.60 2.57
CA ASP A 528 21.03 -3.66 3.68
C ASP A 528 22.35 -2.91 3.85
N THR A 529 22.30 -1.74 4.47
CA THR A 529 23.46 -0.92 4.79
C THR A 529 24.09 -1.41 6.08
N ALA A 530 25.36 -1.79 6.00
CA ALA A 530 26.17 -2.20 7.14
C ALA A 530 27.08 -1.07 7.61
N TYR A 531 27.26 -0.98 8.93
CA TYR A 531 28.03 0.07 9.55
C TYR A 531 29.18 -0.48 10.38
N PHE A 532 30.33 0.20 10.30
CA PHE A 532 31.53 -0.16 11.06
C PHE A 532 32.16 1.09 11.65
N ASN A 533 32.67 0.97 12.87
CA ASN A 533 33.62 1.92 13.41
C ASN A 533 34.94 1.84 12.61
N VAL A 534 35.77 2.88 12.72
CA VAL A 534 37.10 2.94 12.06
C VAL A 534 38.00 1.76 12.45
N ASP A 535 37.83 1.21 13.65
CA ASP A 535 38.57 0.03 14.13
C ASP A 535 38.03 -1.31 13.60
N GLY A 536 36.98 -1.28 12.78
CA GLY A 536 36.35 -2.45 12.17
C GLY A 536 35.25 -3.11 13.03
N THR A 537 34.95 -2.58 14.22
CA THR A 537 33.85 -3.10 15.04
C THR A 537 32.49 -2.72 14.43
N VAL A 538 31.56 -3.67 14.42
CA VAL A 538 30.21 -3.50 13.84
C VAL A 538 29.41 -2.48 14.66
N VAL A 539 28.66 -1.62 13.96
CA VAL A 539 27.63 -0.76 14.54
C VAL A 539 26.27 -1.36 14.18
N THR A 540 25.44 -1.61 15.19
CA THR A 540 24.19 -2.38 15.04
C THR A 540 22.98 -1.55 14.66
N GLU A 541 23.06 -0.24 14.81
CA GLU A 541 21.99 0.72 14.50
C GLU A 541 22.51 1.72 13.48
N SER A 542 21.59 2.29 12.68
CA SER A 542 21.99 3.34 11.76
C SER A 542 22.54 4.55 12.55
N PRO A 543 23.73 5.06 12.21
CA PRO A 543 24.24 6.31 12.76
C PRO A 543 23.51 7.54 12.23
N ARG A 544 22.64 7.37 11.22
CA ARG A 544 21.82 8.42 10.61
C ARG A 544 20.41 8.40 11.22
N VAL A 545 19.85 9.58 11.47
CA VAL A 545 18.45 9.73 11.88
C VAL A 545 17.54 9.26 10.74
N GLN A 546 16.70 8.30 11.06
CA GLN A 546 15.70 7.80 10.14
C GLN A 546 14.49 8.73 10.17
N HIS A 547 14.34 9.52 9.10
CA HIS A 547 13.18 10.39 8.91
C HIS A 547 12.01 9.67 8.27
N ALA A 548 12.25 8.58 7.55
CA ALA A 548 11.24 7.76 6.90
C ALA A 548 11.50 6.29 7.20
N GLU A 549 10.44 5.49 7.16
CA GLU A 549 10.46 4.07 7.48
C GLU A 549 10.40 3.25 6.20
N MET A 550 11.41 2.42 5.94
CA MET A 550 11.42 1.57 4.73
C MET A 550 10.20 0.62 4.71
N VAL A 551 9.77 0.14 5.87
CA VAL A 551 8.55 -0.69 5.99
C VAL A 551 7.31 0.04 5.48
N ALA A 552 7.24 1.37 5.59
CA ALA A 552 6.12 2.15 5.08
C ALA A 552 6.17 2.27 3.54
N CYS A 553 7.38 2.39 2.97
CA CYS A 553 7.58 2.28 1.52
C CYS A 553 7.17 0.90 1.01
N GLN A 554 7.57 -0.16 1.73
CA GLN A 554 7.35 -1.56 1.38
C GLN A 554 5.89 -2.04 1.59
N GLN A 555 5.02 -1.20 2.16
CA GLN A 555 3.57 -1.46 2.12
C GLN A 555 3.04 -1.33 0.69
N CYS A 556 3.59 -0.39 -0.08
CA CYS A 556 3.19 -0.17 -1.48
C CYS A 556 4.19 -0.79 -2.46
N HIS A 557 5.49 -0.65 -2.22
CA HIS A 557 6.54 -1.22 -3.05
C HIS A 557 6.99 -2.58 -2.52
N THR A 558 7.72 -3.37 -3.31
CA THR A 558 8.52 -4.47 -2.74
C THR A 558 9.88 -3.93 -2.30
N THR A 559 10.81 -4.82 -1.96
CA THR A 559 12.23 -4.45 -1.85
C THR A 559 12.78 -3.86 -3.14
N ASP A 560 12.20 -4.18 -4.30
CA ASP A 560 12.55 -3.60 -5.61
C ASP A 560 11.95 -2.19 -5.75
N ILE A 561 12.76 -1.19 -5.41
CA ILE A 561 12.39 0.22 -5.60
C ILE A 561 13.27 0.80 -6.71
N LYS A 562 12.73 0.79 -7.94
CA LYS A 562 13.33 1.32 -9.18
C LYS A 562 14.65 0.68 -9.59
N HIS A 563 15.75 1.08 -8.97
CA HIS A 563 17.10 0.69 -9.36
C HIS A 563 17.96 0.24 -8.17
N ARG A 564 17.30 -0.07 -7.04
CA ARG A 564 17.95 -0.51 -5.83
C ARG A 564 17.03 -1.42 -5.02
N PHE A 565 17.60 -2.52 -4.53
CA PHE A 565 16.90 -3.52 -3.73
C PHE A 565 17.43 -3.43 -2.30
N SER A 566 16.60 -3.00 -1.35
CA SER A 566 17.05 -2.74 0.02
C SER A 566 15.92 -2.83 1.04
N ASN A 567 16.26 -3.19 2.30
CA ASN A 567 15.33 -3.14 3.43
C ASN A 567 15.54 -1.93 4.34
N ASP A 568 16.43 -1.00 3.99
CA ASP A 568 16.63 0.24 4.75
C ASP A 568 16.72 1.47 3.85
N MET A 569 16.36 2.63 4.43
CA MET A 569 16.39 3.91 3.72
C MET A 569 17.81 4.37 3.38
N ASP A 570 18.80 3.95 4.16
CA ASP A 570 20.18 4.36 3.99
C ASP A 570 20.82 3.73 2.76
N GLY A 571 20.27 2.63 2.26
CA GLY A 571 20.61 2.12 0.96
C GLY A 571 20.36 3.19 -0.10
N CYS A 572 19.17 3.74 -0.20
CA CYS A 572 18.91 4.80 -1.17
C CYS A 572 19.78 6.04 -0.86
N ALA A 573 19.85 6.44 0.42
CA ALA A 573 20.57 7.64 0.83
C ALA A 573 22.09 7.55 0.65
N SER A 574 22.71 6.37 0.65
CA SER A 574 24.16 6.21 0.43
C SER A 574 24.62 6.82 -0.90
N CYS A 575 23.71 6.85 -1.88
CA CYS A 575 23.87 7.48 -3.18
C CYS A 575 23.05 8.75 -3.35
N HIS A 576 21.93 8.90 -2.64
CA HIS A 576 21.02 10.04 -2.72
C HIS A 576 21.06 10.86 -1.42
N ASN A 577 22.27 11.25 -1.01
CA ASN A 577 22.52 12.04 0.21
C ASN A 577 22.57 13.54 -0.07
N GLY A 578 22.79 14.35 0.97
CA GLY A 578 22.91 15.80 0.90
C GLY A 578 24.06 16.31 0.06
N THR A 579 25.11 15.54 -0.22
CA THR A 579 26.26 16.01 -1.02
C THR A 579 26.04 15.89 -2.52
N ARG A 580 24.99 15.18 -2.97
CA ARG A 580 24.79 14.88 -4.39
C ARG A 580 23.88 15.89 -5.08
N ASP A 581 24.45 16.60 -6.04
CA ASP A 581 23.69 17.44 -6.97
C ASP A 581 23.12 16.66 -8.17
N LYS A 582 22.12 17.25 -8.84
CA LYS A 582 21.70 16.85 -10.18
C LYS A 582 22.41 17.76 -11.19
N LYS A 583 22.80 17.24 -12.36
CA LYS A 583 23.21 18.11 -13.48
C LYS A 583 22.05 19.05 -13.83
N GLY A 584 22.22 20.36 -13.63
CA GLY A 584 21.18 21.36 -13.85
C GLY A 584 20.74 22.07 -12.57
N THR A 585 19.50 22.58 -12.57
CA THR A 585 18.82 23.13 -11.39
C THR A 585 18.06 22.01 -10.66
N GLY A 586 18.28 21.84 -9.35
CA GLY A 586 17.58 20.86 -8.51
C GLY A 586 18.49 19.87 -7.76
N SER A 587 17.89 19.10 -6.85
CA SER A 587 18.62 18.18 -5.96
C SER A 587 18.52 16.72 -6.42
N SER A 588 19.53 15.92 -6.05
CA SER A 588 19.46 14.44 -6.11
C SER A 588 19.34 13.81 -4.71
N ASN A 589 19.10 14.62 -3.68
CA ASN A 589 18.82 14.13 -2.33
C ASN A 589 17.56 13.26 -2.30
N LEU A 590 17.54 12.25 -1.43
CA LEU A 590 16.46 11.26 -1.37
C LEU A 590 15.09 11.89 -1.08
N ALA A 591 15.02 12.83 -0.13
CA ALA A 591 13.76 13.51 0.20
C ALA A 591 13.20 14.25 -1.02
N TYR A 592 14.06 14.92 -1.78
CA TYR A 592 13.68 15.59 -3.03
C TYR A 592 13.08 14.62 -4.06
N ILE A 593 13.74 13.48 -4.27
CA ILE A 593 13.31 12.49 -5.26
C ILE A 593 11.97 11.86 -4.85
N VAL A 594 11.83 11.47 -3.59
CA VAL A 594 10.60 10.84 -3.09
C VAL A 594 9.45 11.86 -3.13
N HIS A 595 9.63 13.03 -2.53
CA HIS A 595 8.55 14.03 -2.44
C HIS A 595 8.10 14.58 -3.81
N SER A 596 8.98 14.63 -4.80
CA SER A 596 8.61 15.07 -6.16
C SER A 596 7.79 14.05 -6.94
N LYS A 597 7.67 12.81 -6.46
CA LYS A 597 7.02 11.70 -7.18
C LYS A 597 5.71 11.21 -6.56
N HIS A 598 5.43 11.49 -5.30
CA HIS A 598 4.31 10.88 -4.56
C HIS A 598 3.08 11.77 -4.45
N TYR A 599 2.67 12.36 -5.57
CA TYR A 599 1.35 12.95 -5.74
C TYR A 599 0.74 12.29 -6.98
N LEU A 600 -0.03 11.23 -6.78
CA LEU A 600 -0.40 10.26 -7.81
C LEU A 600 -1.92 10.27 -8.01
N SER A 601 -2.35 10.32 -9.27
CA SER A 601 -3.75 10.15 -9.67
C SER A 601 -3.93 8.82 -10.40
N ASP A 602 -5.07 8.17 -10.21
CA ASP A 602 -5.43 6.95 -10.90
C ASP A 602 -5.78 7.18 -12.39
N SER A 603 -6.13 6.09 -13.08
CA SER A 603 -6.51 6.14 -14.50
C SER A 603 -7.77 6.97 -14.81
N SER A 604 -8.57 7.28 -13.79
CA SER A 604 -9.76 8.13 -13.89
C SER A 604 -9.42 9.61 -13.67
N GLY A 605 -8.18 9.91 -13.26
CA GLY A 605 -7.71 11.24 -12.88
C GLY A 605 -7.99 11.60 -11.41
N ASP A 606 -8.60 10.68 -10.65
CA ASP A 606 -8.86 10.88 -9.23
C ASP A 606 -7.57 10.68 -8.42
N LEU A 607 -7.39 11.44 -7.35
CA LEU A 607 -6.20 11.34 -6.50
C LEU A 607 -6.18 9.95 -5.84
N PHE A 608 -5.06 9.23 -6.02
CA PHE A 608 -4.82 7.91 -5.44
C PHE A 608 -3.91 7.99 -4.21
N PHE A 609 -2.86 8.81 -4.26
CA PHE A 609 -1.91 8.95 -3.17
C PHE A 609 -1.43 10.39 -3.06
N LYS A 610 -1.39 10.94 -1.84
CA LYS A 610 -0.90 12.30 -1.59
C LYS A 610 0.23 12.33 -0.58
N LYS A 611 1.35 12.92 -0.97
CA LYS A 611 2.50 13.19 -0.09
C LYS A 611 2.21 14.09 1.12
N THR A 612 1.04 14.75 1.16
CA THR A 612 0.62 15.55 2.32
C THR A 612 0.19 14.68 3.51
N GLU A 613 -0.05 13.39 3.30
CA GLU A 613 -0.18 12.39 4.37
C GLU A 613 1.20 11.96 4.84
N CYS A 614 1.87 12.80 5.62
CA CYS A 614 3.28 12.60 6.01
C CYS A 614 3.53 11.21 6.63
N GLN A 615 2.59 10.76 7.46
CA GLN A 615 2.63 9.47 8.16
C GLN A 615 2.58 8.27 7.19
N ALA A 616 2.29 8.48 5.90
CA ALA A 616 2.37 7.43 4.90
C ALA A 616 3.79 6.87 4.73
N CYS A 617 4.82 7.69 5.01
CA CYS A 617 6.23 7.31 4.92
C CYS A 617 7.03 7.58 6.20
N HIS A 618 6.64 8.56 7.02
CA HIS A 618 7.47 9.12 8.10
C HIS A 618 7.24 8.54 9.51
N GLY A 619 6.39 7.53 9.68
CA GLY A 619 6.04 7.02 11.01
C GLY A 619 5.34 8.08 11.88
N GLU A 620 5.50 8.00 13.21
CA GLU A 620 4.82 8.88 14.17
C GLU A 620 5.31 10.35 14.09
N ASP A 621 6.62 10.55 14.00
CA ASP A 621 7.28 11.86 14.13
C ASP A 621 8.52 12.02 13.23
N GLY A 622 8.75 11.14 12.24
CA GLY A 622 9.91 11.22 11.33
C GLY A 622 9.91 12.46 10.42
N TYR A 623 8.74 13.10 10.24
CA TYR A 623 8.56 14.37 9.53
C TYR A 623 8.89 15.60 10.38
N SER A 624 9.23 15.42 11.66
CA SER A 624 9.51 16.52 12.57
C SER A 624 10.78 17.28 12.17
N LEU A 625 10.65 18.59 11.94
CA LEU A 625 11.81 19.47 11.70
C LEU A 625 12.72 19.57 12.93
N SER A 626 12.22 19.25 14.13
CA SER A 626 13.02 19.26 15.35
C SER A 626 14.06 18.14 15.40
N LYS A 627 13.90 17.10 14.57
CA LYS A 627 14.87 16.01 14.42
C LYS A 627 16.05 16.37 13.52
N ILE A 628 15.90 17.38 12.66
CA ILE A 628 17.00 17.89 11.85
C ILE A 628 17.88 18.74 12.77
N ALA A 629 19.11 18.26 13.01
CA ALA A 629 20.06 18.94 13.88
C ALA A 629 20.37 20.35 13.37
N GLY A 630 20.58 21.31 14.29
CA GLY A 630 20.85 22.71 13.92
C GLY A 630 22.21 22.92 13.24
N ASP A 631 23.10 21.95 13.38
CA ASP A 631 24.43 21.84 12.78
C ASP A 631 24.50 20.78 11.66
N ALA A 632 23.35 20.25 11.22
CA ALA A 632 23.31 19.34 10.08
C ALA A 632 23.90 19.97 8.81
N ALA A 633 24.56 19.14 8.00
CA ALA A 633 25.21 19.56 6.77
C ALA A 633 24.18 20.15 5.77
N PRO A 634 24.60 21.10 4.92
CA PRO A 634 23.72 21.64 3.89
C PRO A 634 23.47 20.63 2.76
N VAL A 635 22.36 20.81 2.05
CA VAL A 635 21.91 19.91 0.98
C VAL A 635 22.18 20.53 -0.38
N ALA A 636 22.87 19.78 -1.25
CA ALA A 636 23.17 20.12 -2.62
C ALA A 636 21.90 20.25 -3.47
N PHE A 637 21.82 21.34 -4.24
CA PHE A 637 20.65 21.74 -5.02
C PHE A 637 21.00 22.18 -6.45
N GLY A 638 22.04 21.57 -7.02
CA GLY A 638 22.47 21.81 -8.39
C GLY A 638 23.83 22.51 -8.40
N LYS A 639 24.12 23.20 -9.50
CA LYS A 639 25.36 23.97 -9.68
C LYS A 639 25.07 25.36 -10.24
N GLU A 640 25.96 26.28 -9.93
CA GLU A 640 25.93 27.62 -10.49
C GLU A 640 26.04 27.54 -12.02
N ASN A 641 25.11 28.17 -12.75
CA ASN A 641 25.22 28.28 -14.20
C ASN A 641 25.98 29.57 -14.56
N LEU A 642 27.22 29.43 -15.01
CA LEU A 642 28.12 30.52 -15.37
C LEU A 642 27.89 31.03 -16.81
N GLY A 643 26.83 30.57 -17.48
CA GLY A 643 26.48 30.89 -18.85
C GLY A 643 26.73 29.72 -19.81
N LYS A 644 26.88 30.02 -21.10
CA LYS A 644 27.10 29.02 -22.15
C LYS A 644 28.47 29.17 -22.77
N ASP A 645 29.08 28.05 -23.13
CA ASP A 645 30.31 28.03 -23.92
C ASP A 645 30.05 28.39 -25.39
N ALA A 646 31.13 28.42 -26.18
CA ALA A 646 31.06 28.77 -27.60
C ALA A 646 30.20 27.82 -28.44
N ASP A 647 29.96 26.60 -27.95
CA ASP A 647 29.14 25.56 -28.60
C ASP A 647 27.69 25.58 -28.06
N GLY A 648 27.36 26.54 -27.18
CA GLY A 648 26.01 26.71 -26.62
C GLY A 648 25.69 25.77 -25.46
N LYS A 649 26.69 25.11 -24.87
CA LYS A 649 26.54 24.21 -23.71
C LYS A 649 26.73 24.97 -22.41
N ASP A 650 25.92 24.65 -21.40
CA ASP A 650 26.03 25.30 -20.09
C ASP A 650 27.39 25.04 -19.43
N ILE A 651 27.96 26.11 -18.88
CA ILE A 651 29.18 26.11 -18.07
C ILE A 651 28.74 26.09 -16.61
N TRP A 652 29.17 25.06 -15.89
CA TRP A 652 28.79 24.86 -14.50
C TRP A 652 29.93 25.29 -13.57
N GLY A 653 29.60 26.12 -12.59
CA GLY A 653 30.47 26.58 -11.52
C GLY A 653 30.40 25.68 -10.29
N GLU A 654 30.40 26.31 -9.12
CA GLU A 654 30.38 25.62 -7.84
C GLU A 654 29.03 24.92 -7.57
N GLN A 655 29.04 23.90 -6.71
CA GLN A 655 27.81 23.30 -6.19
C GLN A 655 27.03 24.34 -5.39
N LEU A 656 25.73 24.41 -5.64
CA LEU A 656 24.80 25.22 -4.85
C LEU A 656 24.23 24.37 -3.72
N VAL A 657 24.11 24.95 -2.53
CA VAL A 657 23.62 24.29 -1.33
C VAL A 657 22.54 25.12 -0.62
N VAL A 658 21.62 24.40 0.02
CA VAL A 658 20.46 24.92 0.77
C VAL A 658 20.58 24.42 2.21
N SER A 659 20.14 25.21 3.19
CA SER A 659 20.16 24.78 4.59
C SER A 659 19.20 23.60 4.85
N PRO A 660 19.50 22.72 5.81
CA PRO A 660 18.86 21.40 5.89
C PRO A 660 17.34 21.42 6.17
N GLN A 661 16.82 22.25 7.07
CA GLN A 661 15.36 22.36 7.27
C GLN A 661 14.68 23.00 6.05
N THR A 662 15.32 24.00 5.45
CA THR A 662 14.84 24.61 4.19
C THR A 662 14.79 23.58 3.06
N ALA A 663 15.80 22.72 2.93
CA ALA A 663 15.87 21.66 1.92
C ALA A 663 14.71 20.65 2.06
N ALA A 664 14.33 20.32 3.30
CA ALA A 664 13.16 19.50 3.57
C ALA A 664 11.87 20.15 3.03
N CYS A 665 11.68 21.46 3.20
CA CYS A 665 10.49 22.17 2.69
C CYS A 665 10.48 22.29 1.16
N VAL A 666 11.60 22.70 0.56
CA VAL A 666 11.70 22.96 -0.90
C VAL A 666 11.87 21.70 -1.74
N SER A 667 11.84 20.54 -1.10
CA SER A 667 11.59 19.25 -1.77
C SER A 667 10.16 19.13 -2.32
N CYS A 668 9.21 19.91 -1.77
CA CYS A 668 7.83 20.02 -2.23
C CYS A 668 7.48 21.43 -2.71
N HIS A 669 7.88 22.45 -1.97
CA HIS A 669 7.52 23.85 -2.22
C HIS A 669 8.53 24.49 -3.18
N GLN A 670 8.28 24.35 -4.49
CA GLN A 670 9.15 24.86 -5.56
C GLN A 670 8.43 25.89 -6.43
N ALA A 671 9.15 26.82 -7.05
CA ALA A 671 8.51 27.80 -7.93
C ALA A 671 7.86 27.13 -9.16
N PRO A 672 6.68 27.58 -9.63
CA PRO A 672 5.87 28.67 -9.08
C PRO A 672 4.92 28.23 -7.94
N TYR A 673 4.89 26.95 -7.59
CA TYR A 673 3.93 26.33 -6.66
C TYR A 673 4.47 26.20 -5.24
N GLY A 674 4.03 27.10 -4.36
CA GLY A 674 4.42 27.09 -2.95
C GLY A 674 5.72 27.84 -2.64
N LEU A 675 6.47 28.28 -3.67
CA LEU A 675 7.63 29.17 -3.51
C LEU A 675 7.48 30.43 -4.37
N ASN A 676 7.32 31.57 -3.70
CA ASN A 676 7.31 32.92 -4.28
C ASN A 676 8.16 33.87 -3.42
N ASP A 677 8.29 35.14 -3.81
CA ASP A 677 9.13 36.12 -3.09
C ASP A 677 8.75 36.27 -1.61
N ALA A 678 7.46 36.15 -1.26
CA ALA A 678 7.01 36.23 0.12
C ALA A 678 7.41 34.98 0.92
N THR A 679 7.25 33.78 0.34
CA THR A 679 7.71 32.53 0.97
C THR A 679 9.24 32.52 1.10
N ALA A 680 9.97 32.95 0.08
CA ALA A 680 11.42 33.03 0.11
C ALA A 680 11.91 34.00 1.20
N SER A 681 11.29 35.19 1.28
CA SER A 681 11.57 36.17 2.34
C SER A 681 11.25 35.62 3.73
N HIS A 682 10.19 34.81 3.86
CA HIS A 682 9.85 34.14 5.12
C HIS A 682 10.94 33.15 5.54
N ILE A 683 11.36 32.26 4.63
CA ILE A 683 12.43 31.27 4.90
C ILE A 683 13.72 31.96 5.32
N GLN A 684 14.16 32.96 4.54
CA GLN A 684 15.38 33.73 4.83
C GLN A 684 15.27 34.52 6.15
N GLY A 685 14.09 35.07 6.45
CA GLY A 685 13.82 35.77 7.70
C GLY A 685 13.88 34.87 8.95
N MET A 686 13.70 33.56 8.77
CA MET A 686 13.79 32.54 9.84
C MET A 686 15.17 31.87 9.92
N GLY A 687 16.16 32.39 9.17
CA GLY A 687 17.55 31.93 9.18
C GLY A 687 17.87 30.83 8.15
N GLY A 688 16.92 30.48 7.28
CA GLY A 688 17.13 29.51 6.19
C GLY A 688 17.91 30.10 5.02
N ILE A 689 18.74 29.28 4.38
CA ILE A 689 19.49 29.62 3.16
C ILE A 689 18.80 28.96 1.98
N LEU A 690 18.27 29.77 1.07
CA LEU A 690 17.42 29.32 -0.03
C LEU A 690 17.96 29.70 -1.42
N VAL A 691 18.38 30.95 -1.61
CA VAL A 691 18.89 31.50 -2.87
C VAL A 691 19.90 32.60 -2.57
N GLN A 692 20.81 32.85 -3.52
CA GLN A 692 21.61 34.07 -3.55
C GLN A 692 20.72 35.32 -3.69
N GLU A 693 21.18 36.46 -3.16
CA GLU A 693 20.47 37.73 -3.31
C GLU A 693 20.32 38.11 -4.79
N GLY A 694 19.08 38.33 -5.24
CA GLY A 694 18.77 38.69 -6.63
C GLY A 694 18.73 37.52 -7.62
N ALA A 695 18.89 36.27 -7.17
CA ALA A 695 18.70 35.09 -8.01
C ALA A 695 17.21 34.74 -8.20
N GLU A 696 16.90 34.11 -9.33
CA GLU A 696 15.56 33.60 -9.64
C GLU A 696 15.23 32.37 -8.75
N LEU A 697 13.97 32.27 -8.29
CA LEU A 697 13.50 31.15 -7.44
C LEU A 697 13.46 29.79 -8.16
N THR A 698 13.75 29.76 -9.46
CA THR A 698 13.94 28.53 -10.25
C THR A 698 15.35 27.93 -10.09
N THR A 699 16.28 28.67 -9.48
CA THR A 699 17.64 28.21 -9.17
C THR A 699 17.90 28.38 -7.68
N LEU A 700 17.86 27.27 -6.94
CA LEU A 700 18.01 27.27 -5.48
C LEU A 700 19.46 27.06 -5.05
N GLY A 701 19.79 27.64 -3.90
CA GLY A 701 21.03 27.49 -3.16
C GLY A 701 21.99 28.66 -3.30
N VAL A 702 23.06 28.57 -2.51
CA VAL A 702 24.25 29.44 -2.57
C VAL A 702 25.49 28.58 -2.83
N PRO A 703 26.58 29.12 -3.40
CA PRO A 703 27.83 28.38 -3.58
C PRO A 703 28.30 27.77 -2.26
N ALA A 704 28.72 26.50 -2.30
CA ALA A 704 29.11 25.77 -1.10
C ALA A 704 30.21 26.50 -0.28
N SER A 705 31.13 27.17 -0.96
CA SER A 705 32.21 27.96 -0.34
C SER A 705 31.71 29.19 0.43
N ASP A 706 30.54 29.71 0.09
CA ASP A 706 29.91 30.83 0.80
C ASP A 706 29.13 30.36 2.04
N TYR A 707 28.63 29.13 2.05
CA TYR A 707 27.74 28.63 3.11
C TYR A 707 28.37 28.70 4.51
N GLU A 708 29.62 28.26 4.63
CA GLU A 708 30.38 28.26 5.89
C GLU A 708 30.56 29.68 6.48
N LEU A 709 30.51 30.71 5.65
CA LEU A 709 30.65 32.10 6.08
C LEU A 709 29.35 32.69 6.65
N LEU A 710 28.21 32.04 6.42
CA LEU A 710 26.89 32.57 6.75
C LEU A 710 26.42 32.24 8.17
N ASN A 711 27.11 31.33 8.88
CA ASN A 711 26.77 30.89 10.25
C ASN A 711 25.25 30.61 10.39
N VAL A 712 24.77 29.68 9.57
CA VAL A 712 23.35 29.38 9.39
C VAL A 712 22.73 28.90 10.70
N GLN A 713 21.56 29.45 11.05
CA GLN A 713 20.81 29.12 12.26
C GLN A 713 19.31 29.14 11.95
N GLU A 714 18.76 27.98 11.56
CA GLU A 714 17.35 27.83 11.25
C GLU A 714 16.50 27.78 12.52
N THR A 715 15.35 28.46 12.50
CA THR A 715 14.40 28.47 13.62
C THR A 715 13.02 27.95 13.22
N CYS A 716 12.92 27.25 12.10
CA CYS A 716 11.66 26.80 11.50
C CYS A 716 10.87 25.88 12.46
N SER A 717 11.56 24.95 13.12
CA SER A 717 10.98 23.99 14.09
C SER A 717 10.33 24.64 15.32
N THR A 718 10.57 25.93 15.58
CA THR A 718 9.91 26.64 16.69
C THR A 718 8.43 26.92 16.43
N CYS A 719 8.06 27.10 15.16
CA CYS A 719 6.70 27.41 14.70
C CYS A 719 6.07 26.23 13.96
N HIS A 720 6.84 25.54 13.11
CA HIS A 720 6.43 24.35 12.38
C HIS A 720 6.64 23.11 13.22
N LYS A 721 5.84 23.00 14.29
CA LYS A 721 5.75 21.81 15.14
C LYS A 721 4.93 20.73 14.44
N ASP A 722 5.07 19.49 14.90
CA ASP A 722 4.45 18.31 14.29
C ASP A 722 2.94 18.49 14.06
N ASP A 723 2.18 18.86 15.09
CA ASP A 723 0.74 19.14 14.97
C ASP A 723 0.42 20.25 13.97
N ALA A 724 1.23 21.32 13.94
CA ALA A 724 1.03 22.43 13.03
C ALA A 724 1.35 22.06 11.57
N ILE A 725 2.33 21.18 11.36
CA ILE A 725 2.63 20.62 10.03
C ILE A 725 1.45 19.76 9.59
N LEU A 726 0.99 18.82 10.41
CA LEU A 726 -0.14 17.95 10.06
C LEU A 726 -1.42 18.76 9.80
N GLU A 727 -1.74 19.74 10.65
CA GLU A 727 -2.91 20.62 10.48
C GLU A 727 -2.84 21.42 9.17
N ALA A 728 -1.67 21.96 8.82
CA ALA A 728 -1.50 22.72 7.58
C ALA A 728 -1.66 21.87 6.31
N HIS A 729 -1.49 20.54 6.43
CA HIS A 729 -1.51 19.59 5.32
C HIS A 729 -2.77 18.69 5.30
N SER A 730 -3.63 18.75 6.32
CA SER A 730 -4.80 17.87 6.44
C SER A 730 -5.88 18.12 5.37
N ASN A 731 -5.92 19.33 4.78
CA ASN A 731 -7.01 19.78 3.90
C ASN A 731 -6.61 19.91 2.42
N TRP A 732 -5.44 19.40 2.02
CA TRP A 732 -5.02 19.43 0.62
C TRP A 732 -5.76 18.33 -0.15
N GLY A 733 -6.90 18.68 -0.75
CA GLY A 733 -7.65 17.82 -1.67
C GLY A 733 -7.19 17.97 -3.13
N SER A 734 -7.77 17.17 -4.03
CA SER A 734 -7.48 17.05 -5.48
C SER A 734 -7.66 18.32 -6.34
N SER A 735 -7.79 19.51 -5.74
CA SER A 735 -8.17 20.76 -6.41
C SER A 735 -7.05 21.80 -6.52
N TYR A 736 -5.79 21.39 -6.36
CA TYR A 736 -4.61 22.26 -6.53
C TYR A 736 -3.65 21.75 -7.60
#